data_AF-A0AAD8RLY9-F1
#
_entry.id   AF-A0AAD8RLY9-F1
#
_cell.length_a   1.000
_cell.length_b   1.000
_cell.length_c   1.000
_cell.angle_alpha   90.00
_cell.angle_beta   90.00
_cell.angle_gamma   90.00
#
_symmetry.space_group_name_H-M   'P 1'
#
loop_
_entity.id
_entity.type
_entity.pdbx_description
1 polymer ?
#
loop_
_entity_poly.entity_id
_entity_poly.type
_entity_poly.pdbx_seq_one_letter_code
_entity_poly.pdbx_strand_id
1 'polypeptide(L)'
;MSQRRGIYAASNCGAIAGAGAGASNAASPPLPTSLVNGDATPHRNHLHDSPHLEKEIVYGWYAEALVKSLNLLKVDSHPEVQQQVDSHPEDTTGANGPPLLEYHIILSRLFTSAVSVPRMQKYPEVLCYILDCLSNIWTQSEWKANLINAFCDCRFRTSFLNVFVFFEKELELCLKGNSSEIDQESSISYATLTNLLRLILPTFLTLLQYMQALWTKAVASNIPDVLEGAKSMVFSEGPGETLKVQNIDKEEQEQNAIRNWLETTRQIGYNVIGMCAQLEGVFDLILDSSAVCGSLMKDISPMGFHHLTLLIQSTIIPLVKNCPKECWEEWVVELLYPVFDYFHNTLYESWCDFLHEGLVQVPDTIVYVFASEDKADGKTVGGLPHCSQSKKNIEKDLLIQLTHAASDLLAVIASPELNGGLGLTTCTQLDYICSSSLVGYVLHHDGLRLLVLSLIYYIFGAWKDDKAIITSVPFCCQIVQIAKATRREELISFVKDDMISHVIRCLTLESSLNSTILTDLCRDAYKCVQNQDLVCGGKYNGSSEETAEKKAEEIFQSWLSRQIFDVRCRNTPFDDQDESVPTWGDEDEFRAYIPAYIDMLHEVDEMDDCLKWGYCSPRAFFKKLKPDFASRYDIDSEFHDYVSTMSAIFLRKISVKHWQSQNDQMYKFFCELISLKPYIQVFILSLVFRVD
;
A
#
# COMPACT_ATOMS: atom_id res chain seq x y z
N MET A 1 -10.21 41.96 -15.65
CA MET A 1 -9.01 42.53 -16.29
C MET A 1 -8.35 41.43 -17.12
N SER A 2 -8.08 41.76 -18.39
CA SER A 2 -7.65 40.98 -19.58
C SER A 2 -7.06 39.57 -19.37
N GLN A 3 -7.70 38.47 -19.78
CA GLN A 3 -7.80 37.86 -21.13
C GLN A 3 -6.55 37.16 -21.69
N ARG A 4 -6.72 35.82 -21.86
CA ARG A 4 -6.49 34.95 -23.04
C ARG A 4 -5.08 34.46 -23.43
N ARG A 5 -5.05 33.13 -23.62
CA ARG A 5 -4.46 32.28 -24.70
C ARG A 5 -2.95 32.46 -24.97
N GLY A 6 -2.12 31.44 -25.17
CA GLY A 6 -2.28 30.02 -25.47
C GLY A 6 -1.09 29.59 -26.35
N ILE A 7 -0.69 28.31 -26.25
CA ILE A 7 -0.23 27.44 -27.36
C ILE A 7 1.16 27.69 -28.01
N TYR A 8 2.04 26.69 -27.77
CA TYR A 8 2.98 25.97 -28.66
C TYR A 8 4.25 26.60 -29.30
N ALA A 9 5.19 25.66 -29.54
CA ALA A 9 6.35 25.62 -30.45
C ALA A 9 7.72 25.97 -29.79
N ALA A 10 8.64 25.00 -29.62
CA ALA A 10 9.48 24.34 -30.63
C ALA A 10 10.45 25.31 -31.34
N SER A 11 11.77 25.11 -31.19
CA SER A 11 12.71 25.11 -32.33
C SER A 11 14.11 24.67 -31.93
N ASN A 12 14.62 23.78 -32.77
CA ASN A 12 16.02 23.43 -32.98
C ASN A 12 16.92 24.62 -33.34
N CYS A 13 18.21 24.36 -33.07
CA CYS A 13 19.44 24.75 -33.75
C CYS A 13 19.43 25.85 -34.83
N GLY A 14 20.40 26.76 -34.70
CA GLY A 14 20.93 27.57 -35.78
C GLY A 14 22.37 28.01 -35.49
N ALA A 15 23.33 27.33 -36.12
CA ALA A 15 24.72 27.76 -36.23
C ALA A 15 24.85 28.90 -37.25
N ILE A 16 25.72 29.89 -37.00
CA ILE A 16 26.29 30.76 -38.05
C ILE A 16 27.77 31.05 -37.73
N ALA A 17 28.60 30.80 -38.74
CA ALA A 17 30.03 31.03 -38.81
C ALA A 17 30.40 32.47 -39.24
N GLY A 18 31.66 32.87 -39.06
CA GLY A 18 32.24 34.04 -39.72
C GLY A 18 33.75 34.19 -39.48
N ALA A 19 34.54 34.01 -40.54
CA ALA A 19 36.01 34.03 -40.58
C ALA A 19 36.61 35.44 -40.74
N GLY A 20 37.91 35.59 -40.45
CA GLY A 20 38.71 36.76 -40.86
C GLY A 20 40.16 36.74 -40.37
N ALA A 21 41.11 36.89 -41.29
CA ALA A 21 42.56 36.70 -41.15
C ALA A 21 43.37 37.95 -40.72
N GLY A 22 44.65 37.78 -40.34
CA GLY A 22 45.69 38.82 -40.50
C GLY A 22 46.85 38.87 -39.49
N ALA A 23 48.05 38.51 -39.98
CA ALA A 23 49.45 38.83 -39.60
C ALA A 23 49.73 39.98 -38.58
N SER A 24 50.83 40.06 -37.80
CA SER A 24 52.26 39.90 -38.11
C SER A 24 53.16 40.30 -36.90
N ASN A 25 54.45 39.92 -36.98
CA ASN A 25 55.66 40.48 -36.34
C ASN A 25 56.01 40.08 -34.89
N ALA A 26 57.27 39.93 -34.46
CA ALA A 26 58.61 39.68 -35.04
C ALA A 26 59.60 39.82 -33.86
N ALA A 27 60.65 38.99 -33.79
CA ALA A 27 62.04 39.32 -33.39
C ALA A 27 62.74 38.15 -32.65
N SER A 28 63.92 37.82 -33.14
CA SER A 28 64.73 36.62 -32.87
C SER A 28 65.99 36.94 -32.01
N PRO A 29 67.11 36.16 -32.01
CA PRO A 29 67.80 35.55 -30.85
C PRO A 29 69.23 36.17 -30.63
N PRO A 30 70.31 35.56 -30.04
CA PRO A 30 70.99 34.31 -30.48
C PRO A 30 71.78 33.44 -29.40
N LEU A 31 72.32 32.31 -29.90
CA LEU A 31 73.35 31.29 -29.48
C LEU A 31 74.69 31.80 -28.84
N PRO A 32 75.82 31.00 -28.61
CA PRO A 32 76.14 29.53 -28.59
C PRO A 32 77.23 29.04 -27.55
N THR A 33 77.72 27.77 -27.69
CA THR A 33 79.10 27.19 -27.42
C THR A 33 79.55 26.91 -25.96
N SER A 34 80.38 25.93 -25.55
CA SER A 34 81.05 24.70 -26.08
C SER A 34 81.99 24.10 -24.99
N LEU A 35 82.28 22.79 -25.04
CA LEU A 35 83.55 22.08 -24.67
C LEU A 35 83.95 21.75 -23.18
N VAL A 36 84.18 20.43 -22.96
CA VAL A 36 85.37 19.72 -22.37
C VAL A 36 85.54 19.52 -20.83
N ASN A 37 85.60 18.20 -20.49
CA ASN A 37 86.32 17.43 -19.44
C ASN A 37 86.67 18.02 -18.05
N GLY A 38 86.41 17.20 -17.01
CA GLY A 38 87.23 17.19 -15.77
C GLY A 38 86.55 16.62 -14.52
N ASP A 39 86.76 15.33 -14.27
CA ASP A 39 86.87 14.59 -12.98
C ASP A 39 85.93 14.77 -11.77
N ALA A 40 85.57 13.57 -11.26
CA ALA A 40 85.47 13.13 -9.86
C ALA A 40 84.12 13.13 -9.10
N THR A 41 83.77 11.90 -8.69
CA THR A 41 82.89 11.42 -7.58
C THR A 41 81.41 11.10 -7.87
N PRO A 42 80.86 10.01 -7.27
CA PRO A 42 79.58 9.43 -7.67
C PRO A 42 78.41 10.03 -6.87
N HIS A 43 77.45 10.63 -7.57
CA HIS A 43 76.18 11.02 -6.96
C HIS A 43 75.05 10.05 -7.37
N ARG A 44 74.61 9.30 -6.35
CA ARG A 44 73.25 8.79 -6.11
C ARG A 44 72.21 9.12 -7.18
N ASN A 45 71.68 8.07 -7.81
CA ASN A 45 70.35 8.07 -8.41
C ASN A 45 69.32 8.37 -7.32
N HIS A 46 68.59 9.48 -7.45
CA HIS A 46 67.33 9.72 -6.77
C HIS A 46 66.21 9.09 -7.60
N LEU A 47 65.83 7.85 -7.27
CA LEU A 47 64.42 7.47 -7.38
C LEU A 47 63.71 8.24 -6.27
N HIS A 48 62.74 9.09 -6.65
CA HIS A 48 61.82 9.65 -5.68
C HIS A 48 60.79 8.58 -5.34
N ASP A 49 60.93 8.01 -4.14
CA ASP A 49 59.96 7.18 -3.46
C ASP A 49 58.60 7.88 -3.42
N SER A 50 57.59 7.29 -4.05
CA SER A 50 56.20 7.71 -3.90
C SER A 50 55.54 6.82 -2.84
N PRO A 51 55.29 7.31 -1.61
CA PRO A 51 54.69 6.54 -0.51
C PRO A 51 53.25 6.07 -0.77
N HIS A 52 52.69 6.41 -1.94
CA HIS A 52 51.40 5.92 -2.42
C HIS A 52 51.51 4.53 -3.06
N LEU A 53 52.57 4.26 -3.82
CA LEU A 53 52.73 3.00 -4.57
C LEU A 53 53.13 1.84 -3.63
N GLU A 54 54.00 2.08 -2.66
CA GLU A 54 54.36 1.09 -1.64
C GLU A 54 53.16 0.70 -0.77
N LYS A 55 52.28 1.65 -0.44
CA LYS A 55 51.05 1.36 0.32
C LYS A 55 50.07 0.53 -0.50
N GLU A 56 49.91 0.81 -1.80
CA GLU A 56 49.04 0.00 -2.69
C GLU A 56 49.50 -1.46 -2.80
N ILE A 57 50.81 -1.70 -2.92
CA ILE A 57 51.39 -3.05 -2.96
C ILE A 57 51.14 -3.78 -1.63
N VAL A 58 51.30 -3.11 -0.50
CA VAL A 58 51.08 -3.69 0.84
C VAL A 58 49.61 -4.07 1.04
N TYR A 59 48.64 -3.21 0.65
CA TYR A 59 47.21 -3.55 0.77
C TYR A 59 46.78 -4.66 -0.19
N GLY A 60 47.33 -4.71 -1.41
CA GLY A 60 47.13 -5.83 -2.33
C GLY A 60 47.62 -7.16 -1.74
N TRP A 61 48.77 -7.17 -1.05
CA TRP A 61 49.25 -8.36 -0.35
C TRP A 61 48.37 -8.77 0.83
N TYR A 62 47.79 -7.82 1.58
CA TYR A 62 46.84 -8.16 2.64
C TYR A 62 45.53 -8.74 2.07
N ALA A 63 45.02 -8.20 0.97
CA ALA A 63 43.87 -8.75 0.26
C ALA A 63 44.14 -10.18 -0.25
N GLU A 64 45.29 -10.41 -0.89
CA GLU A 64 45.69 -11.75 -1.34
C GLU A 64 45.93 -12.73 -0.19
N ALA A 65 46.54 -12.28 0.91
CA ALA A 65 46.75 -13.09 2.11
C ALA A 65 45.42 -13.43 2.79
N LEU A 66 44.47 -12.50 2.83
CA LEU A 66 43.12 -12.73 3.32
C LEU A 66 42.39 -13.76 2.46
N VAL A 67 42.41 -13.60 1.13
CA VAL A 67 41.80 -14.56 0.19
C VAL A 67 42.46 -15.94 0.30
N LYS A 68 43.79 -16.02 0.44
CA LYS A 68 44.49 -17.29 0.71
C LYS A 68 44.08 -17.91 2.05
N SER A 69 43.96 -17.12 3.10
CA SER A 69 43.52 -17.59 4.42
C SER A 69 42.07 -18.08 4.41
N LEU A 70 41.20 -17.41 3.65
CA LEU A 70 39.82 -17.83 3.49
C LEU A 70 39.67 -19.05 2.56
N ASN A 71 40.57 -19.23 1.59
CA ASN A 71 40.63 -20.46 0.79
C ASN A 71 41.08 -21.67 1.61
N LEU A 72 41.95 -21.48 2.61
CA LEU A 72 42.33 -22.54 3.55
C LEU A 72 41.14 -23.01 4.39
N LEU A 73 40.23 -22.11 4.77
CA LEU A 73 38.97 -22.46 5.46
C LEU A 73 38.00 -23.29 4.58
N LYS A 74 38.13 -23.22 3.26
CA LYS A 74 37.32 -24.00 2.31
C LYS A 74 37.80 -25.46 2.20
N VAL A 75 39.09 -25.71 2.44
CA VAL A 75 39.71 -27.05 2.30
C VAL A 75 39.28 -28.00 3.43
N ASP A 76 38.88 -27.50 4.60
CA ASP A 76 38.40 -28.32 5.72
C ASP A 76 36.92 -28.76 5.58
N SER A 77 36.27 -28.47 4.44
CA SER A 77 34.86 -28.81 4.17
C SER A 77 34.64 -29.88 3.09
N HIS A 78 35.67 -30.67 2.74
CA HIS A 78 35.54 -31.79 1.80
C HIS A 78 35.06 -33.09 2.50
N PRO A 79 34.10 -33.84 1.91
CA PRO A 79 33.45 -35.01 2.52
C PRO A 79 34.27 -36.32 2.46
N GLU A 80 35.60 -36.27 2.37
CA GLU A 80 36.44 -37.47 2.19
C GLU A 80 36.96 -38.10 3.50
N VAL A 81 36.49 -37.67 4.67
CA VAL A 81 36.81 -38.31 5.97
C VAL A 81 35.59 -39.02 6.57
N GLN A 82 34.67 -39.52 5.73
CA GLN A 82 33.52 -40.35 6.17
C GLN A 82 33.67 -41.85 5.89
N GLN A 83 34.89 -42.36 5.65
CA GLN A 83 35.16 -43.80 5.56
C GLN A 83 36.40 -44.17 6.37
N GLN A 84 36.26 -44.24 7.70
CA GLN A 84 36.96 -45.21 8.58
C GLN A 84 36.71 -44.88 10.05
N VAL A 85 35.53 -45.18 10.60
CA VAL A 85 35.38 -45.58 12.02
C VAL A 85 34.10 -46.43 12.15
N ASP A 86 34.18 -47.69 11.73
CA ASP A 86 33.29 -48.74 12.23
C ASP A 86 34.00 -49.44 13.40
N SER A 87 33.69 -49.06 14.63
CA SER A 87 33.63 -49.98 15.79
C SER A 87 33.38 -49.25 17.11
N HIS A 88 32.31 -49.65 17.79
CA HIS A 88 31.91 -49.47 19.20
C HIS A 88 31.05 -48.24 19.59
N PRO A 89 29.84 -48.49 20.17
CA PRO A 89 29.00 -47.46 20.77
C PRO A 89 29.23 -47.42 22.29
N GLU A 90 29.72 -46.30 22.81
CA GLU A 90 29.58 -45.97 24.24
C GLU A 90 29.76 -44.46 24.46
N ASP A 91 28.70 -43.85 24.99
CA ASP A 91 28.65 -42.63 25.80
C ASP A 91 29.62 -41.48 25.51
N THR A 92 29.18 -40.55 24.65
CA THR A 92 29.40 -39.11 24.87
C THR A 92 28.12 -38.35 24.57
N THR A 93 27.35 -38.11 25.62
CA THR A 93 26.40 -37.00 25.69
C THR A 93 27.16 -35.67 25.64
N GLY A 94 26.83 -34.82 24.67
CA GLY A 94 27.11 -33.38 24.70
C GLY A 94 28.10 -32.86 23.64
N ALA A 95 27.67 -31.79 22.96
CA ALA A 95 28.45 -30.86 22.15
C ALA A 95 28.93 -31.36 20.77
N ASN A 96 28.11 -31.16 19.73
CA ASN A 96 28.58 -30.91 18.36
C ASN A 96 27.49 -30.21 17.53
N GLY A 97 27.22 -28.95 17.88
CA GLY A 97 26.68 -27.96 16.94
C GLY A 97 27.27 -26.58 17.19
N PRO A 98 28.50 -26.26 16.73
CA PRO A 98 28.93 -24.86 16.67
C PRO A 98 29.90 -24.39 15.55
N PRO A 99 30.23 -25.08 14.42
CA PRO A 99 31.20 -24.51 13.47
C PRO A 99 30.61 -23.36 12.63
N LEU A 100 29.42 -23.53 12.04
CA LEU A 100 28.91 -22.61 11.01
C LEU A 100 28.53 -21.22 11.55
N LEU A 101 27.97 -21.14 12.77
CA LEU A 101 27.61 -19.86 13.40
C LEU A 101 28.83 -18.98 13.65
N GLU A 102 29.91 -19.60 14.15
CA GLU A 102 31.13 -18.86 14.45
C GLU A 102 31.83 -18.40 13.16
N TYR A 103 31.85 -19.24 12.11
CA TYR A 103 32.34 -18.85 10.78
C TYR A 103 31.52 -17.70 10.19
N HIS A 104 30.19 -17.76 10.30
CA HIS A 104 29.31 -16.69 9.84
C HIS A 104 29.65 -15.36 10.54
N ILE A 105 29.74 -15.36 11.88
CA ILE A 105 30.08 -14.16 12.65
C ILE A 105 31.43 -13.57 12.22
N ILE A 106 32.44 -14.42 12.03
CA ILE A 106 33.78 -13.98 11.57
C ILE A 106 33.70 -13.34 10.19
N LEU A 107 33.02 -13.98 9.24
CA LEU A 107 32.88 -13.49 7.86
C LEU A 107 32.08 -12.18 7.80
N SER A 108 30.98 -12.06 8.54
CA SER A 108 30.20 -10.81 8.61
C SER A 108 31.02 -9.66 9.20
N ARG A 109 31.77 -9.92 10.28
CA ARG A 109 32.65 -8.90 10.87
C ARG A 109 33.79 -8.52 9.95
N LEU A 110 34.35 -9.48 9.22
CA LEU A 110 35.39 -9.24 8.23
C LEU A 110 34.86 -8.37 7.09
N PHE A 111 33.64 -8.65 6.61
CA PHE A 111 32.97 -7.82 5.62
C PHE A 111 32.79 -6.38 6.11
N THR A 112 32.18 -6.18 7.29
CA THR A 112 31.98 -4.84 7.87
C THR A 112 33.31 -4.10 8.05
N SER A 113 34.36 -4.81 8.48
CA SER A 113 35.68 -4.22 8.63
C SER A 113 36.29 -3.82 7.28
N ALA A 114 36.16 -4.68 6.26
CA ALA A 114 36.65 -4.40 4.92
C ALA A 114 35.96 -3.17 4.31
N VAL A 115 34.63 -3.07 4.37
CA VAL A 115 33.89 -1.94 3.80
C VAL A 115 34.15 -0.62 4.54
N SER A 116 34.53 -0.67 5.83
CA SER A 116 34.89 0.52 6.61
C SER A 116 36.22 1.18 6.20
N VAL A 117 37.03 0.48 5.40
CA VAL A 117 38.33 0.99 4.91
C VAL A 117 38.13 1.60 3.51
N PRO A 118 38.29 2.92 3.32
CA PRO A 118 38.02 3.59 2.04
C PRO A 118 38.78 3.01 0.84
N ARG A 119 39.92 2.36 1.07
CA ARG A 119 40.76 1.77 0.02
C ARG A 119 40.36 0.34 -0.37
N MET A 120 39.60 -0.37 0.46
CA MET A 120 39.11 -1.73 0.14
C MET A 120 37.93 -1.71 -0.84
N GLN A 121 37.27 -0.57 -1.00
CA GLN A 121 36.29 -0.33 -2.07
C GLN A 121 36.90 -0.45 -3.48
N LYS A 122 38.24 -0.34 -3.61
CA LYS A 122 39.00 -0.57 -4.85
C LYS A 122 39.28 -2.05 -5.16
N TYR A 123 38.98 -2.96 -4.23
CA TYR A 123 39.18 -4.41 -4.38
C TYR A 123 37.84 -5.16 -4.22
N PRO A 124 36.91 -4.97 -5.16
CA PRO A 124 35.57 -5.56 -5.08
C PRO A 124 35.59 -7.08 -5.01
N GLU A 125 36.64 -7.73 -5.53
CA GLU A 125 36.80 -9.18 -5.54
C GLU A 125 36.84 -9.77 -4.13
N VAL A 126 37.45 -9.06 -3.17
CA VAL A 126 37.53 -9.50 -1.77
C VAL A 126 36.16 -9.48 -1.11
N LEU A 127 35.38 -8.42 -1.35
CA LEU A 127 34.02 -8.29 -0.83
C LEU A 127 33.11 -9.35 -1.43
N CYS A 128 33.19 -9.56 -2.75
CA CYS A 128 32.47 -10.64 -3.43
C CYS A 128 32.83 -12.00 -2.84
N TYR A 129 34.11 -12.28 -2.61
CA TYR A 129 34.55 -13.57 -2.05
C TYR A 129 34.00 -13.80 -0.64
N ILE A 130 34.00 -12.78 0.23
CA ILE A 130 33.44 -12.90 1.58
C ILE A 130 31.92 -13.16 1.53
N LEU A 131 31.20 -12.43 0.67
CA LEU A 131 29.76 -12.63 0.49
C LEU A 131 29.42 -13.99 -0.13
N ASP A 132 30.24 -14.49 -1.05
CA ASP A 132 30.10 -15.84 -1.61
C ASP A 132 30.25 -16.90 -0.51
N CYS A 133 31.24 -16.75 0.37
CA CYS A 133 31.40 -17.64 1.54
C CYS A 133 30.18 -17.58 2.46
N LEU A 134 29.64 -16.39 2.72
CA LEU A 134 28.41 -16.24 3.50
C LEU A 134 27.24 -16.92 2.80
N SER A 135 27.00 -16.65 1.52
CA SER A 135 25.94 -17.29 0.73
C SER A 135 26.03 -18.82 0.77
N ASN A 136 27.25 -19.36 0.66
CA ASN A 136 27.50 -20.80 0.77
C ASN A 136 27.10 -21.37 2.14
N ILE A 137 27.32 -20.66 3.25
CA ILE A 137 26.85 -21.11 4.58
C ILE A 137 25.32 -21.18 4.61
N TRP A 138 24.64 -20.16 4.08
CA TRP A 138 23.18 -20.05 4.15
C TRP A 138 22.41 -21.06 3.28
N THR A 139 23.08 -21.63 2.27
CA THR A 139 22.50 -22.71 1.46
C THR A 139 22.53 -24.07 2.16
N GLN A 140 23.36 -24.26 3.18
CA GLN A 140 23.51 -25.54 3.89
C GLN A 140 22.27 -25.89 4.71
N SER A 141 21.89 -27.18 4.71
CA SER A 141 20.74 -27.67 5.46
C SER A 141 20.92 -27.57 6.97
N GLU A 142 22.15 -27.78 7.47
CA GLU A 142 22.47 -27.63 8.89
C GLU A 142 22.25 -26.18 9.37
N TRP A 143 22.61 -25.20 8.55
CA TRP A 143 22.35 -23.80 8.84
C TRP A 143 20.85 -23.52 8.95
N LYS A 144 20.09 -23.93 7.93
CA LYS A 144 18.63 -23.76 7.87
C LYS A 144 17.92 -24.37 9.08
N ALA A 145 18.35 -25.54 9.53
CA ALA A 145 17.77 -26.20 10.71
C ALA A 145 18.02 -25.43 12.02
N ASN A 146 19.12 -24.68 12.12
CA ASN A 146 19.55 -24.00 13.35
C ASN A 146 19.34 -22.48 13.32
N LEU A 147 18.91 -21.90 12.20
CA LEU A 147 18.83 -20.45 12.00
C LEU A 147 17.92 -19.75 13.04
N ILE A 148 16.78 -20.35 13.39
CA ILE A 148 15.86 -19.79 14.40
C ILE A 148 16.55 -19.69 15.77
N ASN A 149 17.32 -20.72 16.15
CA ASN A 149 18.08 -20.70 17.39
C ASN A 149 19.19 -19.64 17.37
N ALA A 150 19.76 -19.37 16.19
CA ALA A 150 20.76 -18.29 16.03
C ALA A 150 20.17 -16.90 16.29
N PHE A 151 18.85 -16.69 16.21
CA PHE A 151 18.22 -15.41 16.56
C PHE A 151 18.40 -15.07 18.04
N CYS A 152 18.64 -16.04 18.91
CA CYS A 152 18.95 -15.82 20.32
C CYS A 152 20.42 -15.43 20.56
N ASP A 153 21.32 -15.57 19.59
CA ASP A 153 22.72 -15.16 19.73
C ASP A 153 22.90 -13.67 19.36
N CYS A 154 23.30 -12.85 20.34
CA CYS A 154 23.49 -11.42 20.15
C CYS A 154 24.61 -11.07 19.16
N ARG A 155 25.67 -11.88 19.07
CA ARG A 155 26.80 -11.67 18.16
C ARG A 155 26.38 -11.90 16.72
N PHE A 156 25.55 -12.93 16.49
CA PHE A 156 24.91 -13.15 15.19
C PHE A 156 24.05 -11.94 14.79
N ARG A 157 23.10 -11.56 15.66
CA ARG A 157 22.19 -10.43 15.41
C ARG A 157 22.94 -9.14 15.05
N THR A 158 23.94 -8.77 15.86
CA THR A 158 24.73 -7.54 15.63
C THR A 158 25.60 -7.63 14.38
N SER A 159 26.32 -8.74 14.17
CA SER A 159 27.23 -8.87 13.03
C SER A 159 26.48 -8.86 11.69
N PHE A 160 25.32 -9.51 11.62
CA PHE A 160 24.52 -9.56 10.41
C PHE A 160 23.80 -8.24 10.12
N LEU A 161 23.25 -7.59 11.15
CA LEU A 161 22.61 -6.28 11.01
C LEU A 161 23.57 -5.24 10.43
N ASN A 162 24.85 -5.26 10.83
CA ASN A 162 25.85 -4.34 10.27
C ASN A 162 26.09 -4.54 8.76
N VAL A 163 25.92 -5.76 8.24
CA VAL A 163 25.98 -6.05 6.81
C VAL A 163 24.76 -5.45 6.11
N PHE A 164 23.55 -5.63 6.66
CA PHE A 164 22.32 -5.04 6.14
C PHE A 164 22.37 -3.52 6.06
N VAL A 165 22.75 -2.87 7.15
CA VAL A 165 22.88 -1.41 7.25
C VAL A 165 23.84 -0.85 6.21
N PHE A 166 24.90 -1.59 5.88
CA PHE A 166 25.81 -1.19 4.82
C PHE A 166 25.10 -1.13 3.45
N PHE A 167 24.38 -2.20 3.06
CA PHE A 167 23.67 -2.23 1.78
C PHE A 167 22.57 -1.17 1.68
N GLU A 168 21.82 -0.95 2.76
CA GLU A 168 20.81 0.10 2.81
C GLU A 168 21.43 1.48 2.57
N LYS A 169 22.53 1.81 3.26
CA LYS A 169 23.22 3.09 3.10
C LYS A 169 23.79 3.28 1.70
N GLU A 170 24.43 2.26 1.13
CA GLU A 170 24.98 2.36 -0.23
C GLU A 170 23.87 2.55 -1.27
N LEU A 171 22.75 1.84 -1.13
CA LEU A 171 21.58 2.02 -2.00
C LEU A 171 20.96 3.41 -1.86
N GLU A 172 20.82 3.93 -0.64
CA GLU A 172 20.35 5.29 -0.42
C GLU A 172 21.26 6.32 -1.08
N LEU A 173 22.58 6.17 -0.95
CA LEU A 173 23.57 7.05 -1.59
C LEU A 173 23.46 6.97 -3.12
N CYS A 174 23.31 5.77 -3.68
CA CYS A 174 23.13 5.59 -5.13
C CYS A 174 21.84 6.26 -5.64
N LEU A 175 20.73 6.12 -4.93
CA LEU A 175 19.44 6.70 -5.35
C LEU A 175 19.38 8.22 -5.14
N LYS A 176 20.07 8.75 -4.11
CA LYS A 176 20.18 10.20 -3.86
C LYS A 176 21.21 10.89 -4.78
N GLY A 177 22.17 10.14 -5.33
CA GLY A 177 23.40 10.61 -5.98
C GLY A 177 23.27 11.32 -7.34
N ASN A 178 22.06 11.60 -7.84
CA ASN A 178 21.85 12.31 -9.12
C ASN A 178 21.91 13.85 -9.03
N SER A 179 22.47 14.46 -7.96
CA SER A 179 22.45 15.93 -7.83
C SER A 179 23.67 16.68 -7.23
N SER A 180 24.85 16.09 -7.05
CA SER A 180 26.06 16.91 -6.77
C SER A 180 27.39 16.20 -7.02
N GLU A 181 28.19 16.74 -7.94
CA GLU A 181 29.50 16.25 -8.40
C GLU A 181 30.68 16.36 -7.40
N ILE A 182 30.45 16.53 -6.08
CA ILE A 182 31.54 17.01 -5.18
C ILE A 182 32.14 15.95 -4.23
N ASP A 183 31.52 14.79 -3.99
CA ASP A 183 32.03 13.80 -2.99
C ASP A 183 32.26 12.37 -3.54
N GLN A 184 32.71 12.20 -4.80
CA GLN A 184 32.83 10.88 -5.45
C GLN A 184 34.03 9.99 -5.01
N GLU A 185 34.86 10.39 -4.04
CA GLU A 185 36.06 9.59 -3.69
C GLU A 185 35.82 8.42 -2.70
N SER A 186 34.59 8.21 -2.20
CA SER A 186 34.31 7.23 -1.13
C SER A 186 33.10 6.30 -1.33
N SER A 187 32.46 6.31 -2.51
CA SER A 187 31.32 5.42 -2.80
C SER A 187 31.72 4.22 -3.66
N ILE A 188 31.06 3.09 -3.43
CA ILE A 188 31.26 1.90 -4.27
C ILE A 188 30.68 2.14 -5.67
N SER A 189 31.37 1.64 -6.70
CA SER A 189 30.87 1.74 -8.07
C SER A 189 29.53 1.03 -8.24
N TYR A 190 28.65 1.57 -9.08
CA TYR A 190 27.33 1.01 -9.38
C TYR A 190 27.40 -0.47 -9.82
N ALA A 191 28.39 -0.82 -10.66
CA ALA A 191 28.60 -2.19 -11.13
C ALA A 191 29.03 -3.13 -9.99
N THR A 192 29.90 -2.66 -9.10
CA THR A 192 30.31 -3.42 -7.91
C THR A 192 29.12 -3.65 -6.98
N LEU A 193 28.34 -2.61 -6.68
CA LEU A 193 27.18 -2.73 -5.80
C LEU A 193 26.17 -3.76 -6.34
N THR A 194 25.89 -3.70 -7.64
CA THR A 194 25.03 -4.68 -8.33
C THR A 194 25.51 -6.12 -8.13
N ASN A 195 26.81 -6.38 -8.27
CA ASN A 195 27.38 -7.71 -8.06
C ASN A 195 27.30 -8.17 -6.60
N LEU A 196 27.56 -7.26 -5.64
CA LEU A 196 27.45 -7.58 -4.22
C LEU A 196 25.99 -7.88 -3.83
N LEU A 197 25.02 -7.13 -4.37
CA LEU A 197 23.59 -7.34 -4.14
C LEU A 197 23.15 -8.73 -4.57
N ARG A 198 23.57 -9.20 -5.75
CA ARG A 198 23.25 -10.57 -6.21
C ARG A 198 23.72 -11.67 -5.27
N LEU A 199 24.88 -11.48 -4.63
CA LEU A 199 25.44 -12.47 -3.72
C LEU A 199 24.72 -12.50 -2.37
N ILE A 200 24.27 -11.33 -1.88
CA ILE A 200 23.69 -11.23 -0.54
C ILE A 200 22.16 -11.35 -0.51
N LEU A 201 21.45 -10.96 -1.57
CA LEU A 201 19.98 -10.97 -1.58
C LEU A 201 19.35 -12.33 -1.24
N PRO A 202 19.84 -13.48 -1.74
CA PRO A 202 19.30 -14.79 -1.35
C PRO A 202 19.38 -15.03 0.18
N THR A 203 20.46 -14.54 0.79
CA THR A 203 20.67 -14.59 2.25
C THR A 203 19.64 -13.71 2.97
N PHE A 204 19.39 -12.50 2.45
CA PHE A 204 18.42 -11.57 3.03
C PHE A 204 17.01 -12.12 2.96
N LEU A 205 16.61 -12.64 1.79
CA LEU A 205 15.31 -13.26 1.55
C LEU A 205 15.10 -14.47 2.45
N THR A 206 16.11 -15.34 2.60
CA THR A 206 16.06 -16.48 3.51
C THR A 206 15.87 -16.01 4.95
N LEU A 207 16.60 -14.99 5.42
CA LEU A 207 16.40 -14.48 6.77
C LEU A 207 14.96 -13.98 6.96
N LEU A 208 14.47 -13.14 6.06
CA LEU A 208 13.13 -12.55 6.15
C LEU A 208 12.05 -13.65 6.17
N GLN A 209 12.18 -14.67 5.33
CA GLN A 209 11.28 -15.83 5.33
C GLN A 209 11.25 -16.51 6.70
N TYR A 210 12.40 -16.78 7.32
CA TYR A 210 12.45 -17.39 8.65
C TYR A 210 11.90 -16.49 9.75
N MET A 211 12.11 -15.17 9.64
CA MET A 211 11.49 -14.20 10.55
C MET A 211 9.97 -14.19 10.41
N GLN A 212 9.43 -14.28 9.20
CA GLN A 212 7.98 -14.37 8.96
C GLN A 212 7.41 -15.69 9.51
N ALA A 213 8.14 -16.79 9.29
CA ALA A 213 7.75 -18.12 9.75
C ALA A 213 7.56 -18.23 11.28
N LEU A 214 8.14 -17.34 12.09
CA LEU A 214 7.95 -17.30 13.55
C LEU A 214 6.48 -17.15 13.98
N TRP A 215 5.62 -16.59 13.13
CA TRP A 215 4.18 -16.44 13.37
C TRP A 215 3.34 -17.62 12.86
N THR A 216 3.96 -18.60 12.20
CA THR A 216 3.25 -19.81 11.76
C THR A 216 3.02 -20.76 12.94
N LYS A 217 1.90 -21.48 12.92
CA LYS A 217 1.56 -22.47 13.96
C LYS A 217 2.61 -23.58 14.10
N ALA A 218 3.27 -23.97 13.00
CA ALA A 218 4.27 -25.03 12.98
C ALA A 218 5.57 -24.65 13.71
N VAL A 219 5.95 -23.37 13.64
CA VAL A 219 7.17 -22.85 14.26
C VAL A 219 6.90 -22.36 15.69
N ALA A 220 5.78 -21.66 15.91
CA ALA A 220 5.44 -21.07 17.21
C ALA A 220 5.41 -22.09 18.36
N SER A 221 5.17 -23.38 18.09
CA SER A 221 5.17 -24.43 19.11
C SER A 221 6.57 -24.89 19.56
N ASN A 222 7.64 -24.50 18.86
CA ASN A 222 8.99 -25.06 19.02
C ASN A 222 10.08 -23.99 19.19
N ILE A 223 9.72 -22.73 19.47
CA ILE A 223 10.70 -21.65 19.67
C ILE A 223 10.99 -21.40 21.15
N PRO A 224 12.18 -20.87 21.49
CA PRO A 224 12.52 -20.50 22.87
C PRO A 224 11.58 -19.43 23.44
N ASP A 225 11.30 -19.48 24.74
CA ASP A 225 10.38 -18.54 25.44
C ASP A 225 10.78 -17.06 25.24
N VAL A 226 12.08 -16.78 25.24
CA VAL A 226 12.62 -15.44 24.99
C VAL A 226 12.29 -14.95 23.57
N LEU A 227 12.26 -15.85 22.59
CA LEU A 227 11.86 -15.50 21.22
C LEU A 227 10.34 -15.36 21.10
N GLU A 228 9.57 -16.18 21.82
CA GLU A 228 8.11 -16.07 21.86
C GLU A 228 7.66 -14.74 22.47
N GLY A 229 8.26 -14.32 23.59
CA GLY A 229 7.99 -13.01 24.20
C GLY A 229 8.36 -11.81 23.30
N ALA A 230 9.38 -11.98 22.44
CA ALA A 230 9.85 -10.95 21.52
C ALA A 230 8.92 -10.71 20.31
N LYS A 231 7.97 -11.61 20.01
CA LYS A 231 7.00 -11.45 18.91
C LYS A 231 5.92 -10.41 19.17
N SER A 232 5.70 -10.06 20.44
CA SER A 232 4.67 -9.10 20.82
C SER A 232 5.07 -7.66 20.48
N MET A 233 4.10 -6.83 20.09
CA MET A 233 4.29 -5.37 20.06
C MET A 233 4.09 -4.82 21.47
N VAL A 234 5.06 -4.08 21.98
CA VAL A 234 5.00 -3.51 23.34
C VAL A 234 4.79 -2.02 23.30
N PHE A 235 3.75 -1.55 23.99
CA PHE A 235 3.46 -0.13 24.17
C PHE A 235 3.53 0.25 25.65
N SER A 236 4.15 1.41 25.93
CA SER A 236 4.23 1.98 27.26
C SER A 236 3.48 3.31 27.32
N GLU A 237 2.56 3.46 28.29
CA GLU A 237 1.96 4.76 28.59
C GLU A 237 2.86 5.55 29.55
N GLY A 238 3.54 6.58 29.03
CA GLY A 238 4.33 7.53 29.80
C GLY A 238 4.83 8.66 28.90
N PRO A 239 5.04 9.89 29.41
CA PRO A 239 5.64 10.97 28.62
C PRO A 239 7.01 10.48 28.13
N GLY A 240 7.31 10.73 26.85
CA GLY A 240 8.44 10.19 26.07
C GLY A 240 9.84 10.58 26.53
N GLU A 241 10.13 10.41 27.80
CA GLU A 241 11.47 10.25 28.33
C GLU A 241 11.66 8.77 28.60
N THR A 242 12.77 8.22 28.09
CA THR A 242 13.37 6.96 28.54
C THR A 242 13.40 6.93 30.08
N LEU A 243 12.32 6.44 30.69
CA LEU A 243 12.31 6.01 32.06
C LEU A 243 13.35 4.89 32.11
N LYS A 244 14.51 5.18 32.69
CA LYS A 244 15.44 4.15 33.12
C LYS A 244 14.72 3.37 34.20
N VAL A 245 13.89 2.40 33.81
CA VAL A 245 13.29 1.42 34.69
C VAL A 245 14.45 0.60 35.24
N GLN A 246 14.94 0.99 36.40
CA GLN A 246 15.94 0.23 37.13
C GLN A 246 15.21 -1.01 37.66
N ASN A 247 15.67 -2.20 37.21
CA ASN A 247 15.15 -3.56 37.46
C ASN A 247 14.22 -4.16 36.39
N ILE A 248 14.51 -3.97 35.10
CA ILE A 248 14.03 -4.89 34.05
C ILE A 248 14.79 -6.22 34.19
N ASP A 249 14.08 -7.35 34.22
CA ASP A 249 14.69 -8.68 34.27
C ASP A 249 15.60 -8.91 33.05
N LYS A 250 16.66 -9.72 33.21
CA LYS A 250 17.60 -10.02 32.11
C LYS A 250 16.88 -10.67 30.93
N GLU A 251 15.86 -11.47 31.20
CA GLU A 251 15.05 -12.10 30.17
C GLU A 251 14.23 -11.07 29.38
N GLU A 252 13.58 -10.13 30.06
CA GLU A 252 12.82 -9.06 29.43
C GLU A 252 13.73 -8.10 28.63
N GLN A 253 14.94 -7.81 29.11
CA GLN A 253 15.93 -7.05 28.34
C GLN A 253 16.32 -7.75 27.04
N GLU A 254 16.52 -9.07 27.08
CA GLU A 254 16.85 -9.86 25.90
C GLU A 254 15.65 -9.97 24.94
N GLN A 255 14.43 -10.15 25.45
CA GLN A 255 13.19 -10.10 24.65
C GLN A 255 13.07 -8.75 23.91
N ASN A 256 13.30 -7.64 24.62
CA ASN A 256 13.28 -6.30 24.02
C ASN A 256 14.38 -6.12 22.96
N ALA A 257 15.59 -6.64 23.23
CA ALA A 257 16.70 -6.59 22.27
C ALA A 257 16.41 -7.41 21.00
N ILE A 258 15.81 -8.59 21.13
CA ILE A 258 15.40 -9.44 20.00
C ILE A 258 14.26 -8.76 19.23
N ARG A 259 13.24 -8.23 19.91
CA ARG A 259 12.12 -7.52 19.27
C ARG A 259 12.61 -6.35 18.41
N ASN A 260 13.42 -5.46 18.99
CA ASN A 260 13.97 -4.32 18.26
C ASN A 260 14.82 -4.79 17.07
N TRP A 261 15.59 -5.86 17.23
CA TRP A 261 16.36 -6.44 16.13
C TRP A 261 15.46 -7.02 15.03
N LEU A 262 14.37 -7.72 15.36
CA LEU A 262 13.42 -8.26 14.39
C LEU A 262 12.77 -7.13 13.58
N GLU A 263 12.31 -6.07 14.25
CA GLU A 263 11.70 -4.90 13.61
C GLU A 263 12.70 -4.18 12.70
N THR A 264 13.89 -3.88 13.22
CA THR A 264 14.94 -3.15 12.49
C THR A 264 15.41 -3.95 11.28
N THR A 265 15.66 -5.25 11.44
CA THR A 265 16.17 -6.08 10.36
C THR A 265 15.13 -6.29 9.26
N ARG A 266 13.85 -6.40 9.60
CA ARG A 266 12.75 -6.41 8.62
C ARG A 266 12.67 -5.13 7.84
N GLN A 267 12.64 -3.99 8.53
CA GLN A 267 12.58 -2.68 7.89
C GLN A 267 13.71 -2.51 6.88
N ILE A 268 14.95 -2.79 7.29
CA ILE A 268 16.12 -2.64 6.43
C ILE A 268 16.06 -3.64 5.27
N GLY A 269 15.71 -4.90 5.52
CA GLY A 269 15.56 -5.90 4.47
C GLY A 269 14.53 -5.49 3.42
N TYR A 270 13.36 -5.00 3.86
CA TYR A 270 12.32 -4.50 2.98
C TYR A 270 12.77 -3.26 2.18
N ASN A 271 13.43 -2.31 2.83
CA ASN A 271 14.00 -1.13 2.18
C ASN A 271 15.04 -1.51 1.12
N VAL A 272 15.97 -2.41 1.43
CA VAL A 272 16.99 -2.87 0.48
C VAL A 272 16.34 -3.48 -0.76
N ILE A 273 15.37 -4.37 -0.60
CA ILE A 273 14.69 -5.01 -1.74
C ILE A 273 13.92 -3.96 -2.56
N GLY A 274 13.18 -3.07 -1.91
CA GLY A 274 12.44 -2.01 -2.60
C GLY A 274 13.33 -0.97 -3.29
N MET A 275 14.51 -0.69 -2.76
CA MET A 275 15.51 0.18 -3.40
C MET A 275 16.19 -0.53 -4.58
N CYS A 276 16.42 -1.85 -4.51
CA CYS A 276 16.92 -2.63 -5.65
C CYS A 276 15.98 -2.51 -6.85
N ALA A 277 14.66 -2.52 -6.62
CA ALA A 277 13.66 -2.34 -7.66
C ALA A 277 13.73 -0.97 -8.35
N GLN A 278 14.23 0.05 -7.65
CA GLN A 278 14.35 1.43 -8.16
C GLN A 278 15.64 1.67 -8.93
N LEU A 279 16.59 0.72 -8.93
CA LEU A 279 17.82 0.84 -9.68
C LEU A 279 17.57 0.70 -11.18
N GLU A 280 17.99 1.70 -11.94
CA GLU A 280 17.73 1.78 -13.38
C GLU A 280 18.40 0.63 -14.16
N GLY A 281 17.62 -0.13 -14.93
CA GLY A 281 18.12 -1.13 -15.88
C GLY A 281 18.67 -2.43 -15.29
N VAL A 282 18.50 -2.67 -13.99
CA VAL A 282 19.03 -3.87 -13.31
C VAL A 282 17.97 -4.67 -12.53
N PHE A 283 16.68 -4.40 -12.75
CA PHE A 283 15.56 -5.04 -12.04
C PHE A 283 15.65 -6.57 -12.10
N ASP A 284 15.50 -7.17 -13.28
CA ASP A 284 15.55 -8.64 -13.46
C ASP A 284 16.96 -9.23 -13.34
N LEU A 285 17.95 -8.35 -13.27
CA LEU A 285 19.34 -8.72 -13.13
C LEU A 285 19.71 -8.96 -11.66
N ILE A 286 19.06 -8.26 -10.74
CA ILE A 286 19.30 -8.33 -9.29
C ILE A 286 18.21 -9.16 -8.60
N LEU A 287 16.96 -8.98 -9.02
CA LEU A 287 15.79 -9.54 -8.38
C LEU A 287 15.27 -10.73 -9.18
N ASP A 288 15.14 -11.88 -8.53
CA ASP A 288 14.53 -13.09 -9.08
C ASP A 288 13.10 -13.24 -8.53
N SER A 289 12.11 -13.32 -9.42
CA SER A 289 10.69 -13.36 -9.06
C SER A 289 10.37 -14.53 -8.14
N SER A 290 10.89 -15.72 -8.47
CA SER A 290 10.66 -16.94 -7.69
C SER A 290 11.26 -16.85 -6.29
N ALA A 291 12.49 -16.34 -6.17
CA ALA A 291 13.14 -16.18 -4.88
C ALA A 291 12.46 -15.11 -4.02
N VAL A 292 12.13 -13.95 -4.61
CA VAL A 292 11.52 -12.83 -3.88
C VAL A 292 10.09 -13.17 -3.46
N CYS A 293 9.23 -13.59 -4.40
CA CYS A 293 7.84 -13.94 -4.09
C CYS A 293 7.76 -15.18 -3.20
N GLY A 294 8.54 -16.23 -3.51
CA GLY A 294 8.58 -17.47 -2.72
C GLY A 294 9.12 -17.29 -1.29
N SER A 295 9.85 -16.21 -1.02
CA SER A 295 10.31 -15.87 0.34
C SER A 295 9.33 -14.95 1.06
N LEU A 296 8.88 -13.87 0.41
CA LEU A 296 8.09 -12.82 1.07
C LEU A 296 6.60 -13.12 1.16
N MET A 297 6.04 -13.91 0.23
CA MET A 297 4.60 -14.18 0.16
C MET A 297 4.20 -15.49 0.86
N LYS A 298 5.18 -16.36 1.17
CA LYS A 298 4.92 -17.72 1.67
C LYS A 298 4.10 -17.76 2.95
N ASP A 299 4.44 -16.92 3.91
CA ASP A 299 3.83 -16.89 5.25
C ASP A 299 3.11 -15.55 5.50
N ILE A 300 2.42 -15.03 4.47
CA ILE A 300 1.70 -13.75 4.54
C ILE A 300 0.43 -13.82 5.40
N SER A 301 -0.29 -14.94 5.37
CA SER A 301 -1.55 -15.15 6.11
C SER A 301 -1.44 -14.91 7.63
N PRO A 302 -0.43 -15.43 8.36
CA PRO A 302 -0.28 -15.17 9.79
C PRO A 302 0.39 -13.82 10.12
N MET A 303 0.71 -12.99 9.12
CA MET A 303 1.43 -11.73 9.33
C MET A 303 0.52 -10.69 10.02
N GLY A 304 1.09 -9.93 10.97
CA GLY A 304 0.42 -8.79 11.60
C GLY A 304 0.28 -7.59 10.65
N PHE A 305 -0.72 -6.74 10.90
CA PHE A 305 -1.01 -5.54 10.12
C PHE A 305 0.17 -4.57 10.11
N HIS A 306 0.87 -4.43 11.23
CA HIS A 306 2.04 -3.57 11.31
C HIS A 306 3.12 -4.01 10.30
N HIS A 307 3.42 -5.31 10.27
CA HIS A 307 4.46 -5.86 9.41
C HIS A 307 4.05 -5.91 7.94
N LEU A 308 2.79 -6.23 7.64
CA LEU A 308 2.28 -6.22 6.27
C LEU A 308 2.24 -4.80 5.69
N THR A 309 1.82 -3.82 6.48
CA THR A 309 1.87 -2.40 6.09
C THR A 309 3.28 -2.02 5.66
N LEU A 310 4.27 -2.39 6.46
CA LEU A 310 5.68 -2.12 6.17
C LEU A 310 6.17 -2.80 4.90
N LEU A 311 5.84 -4.07 4.72
CA LEU A 311 6.17 -4.84 3.51
C LEU A 311 5.57 -4.18 2.26
N ILE A 312 4.31 -3.73 2.33
CA ILE A 312 3.62 -3.08 1.21
C ILE A 312 4.34 -1.77 0.85
N GLN A 313 4.56 -0.92 1.82
CA GLN A 313 5.12 0.42 1.60
C GLN A 313 6.58 0.38 1.16
N SER A 314 7.41 -0.41 1.83
CA SER A 314 8.85 -0.45 1.59
C SER A 314 9.27 -1.38 0.46
N THR A 315 8.47 -2.38 0.09
CA THR A 315 8.88 -3.41 -0.90
C THR A 315 7.89 -3.60 -2.02
N ILE A 316 6.61 -3.93 -1.73
CA ILE A 316 5.65 -4.27 -2.79
C ILE A 316 5.38 -3.07 -3.71
N ILE A 317 5.14 -1.87 -3.14
CA ILE A 317 4.91 -0.66 -3.93
C ILE A 317 6.12 -0.35 -4.83
N PRO A 318 7.36 -0.29 -4.33
CA PRO A 318 8.53 -0.11 -5.20
C PRO A 318 8.69 -1.19 -6.26
N LEU A 319 8.42 -2.46 -5.95
CA LEU A 319 8.47 -3.55 -6.93
C LEU A 319 7.44 -3.33 -8.05
N VAL A 320 6.18 -3.12 -7.70
CA VAL A 320 5.09 -2.90 -8.67
C VAL A 320 5.35 -1.66 -9.52
N LYS A 321 5.79 -0.56 -8.89
CA LYS A 321 6.02 0.71 -9.56
C LYS A 321 7.13 0.66 -10.61
N ASN A 322 8.17 -0.14 -10.36
CA ASN A 322 9.36 -0.20 -11.23
C ASN A 322 9.48 -1.50 -12.02
N CYS A 323 8.50 -2.42 -11.91
CA CYS A 323 8.51 -3.68 -12.64
C CYS A 323 8.41 -3.44 -14.16
N PRO A 324 9.40 -3.90 -14.95
CA PRO A 324 9.33 -3.86 -16.41
C PRO A 324 8.10 -4.58 -16.94
N LYS A 325 7.54 -4.11 -18.06
CA LYS A 325 6.29 -4.66 -18.62
C LYS A 325 6.44 -6.12 -19.04
N GLU A 326 7.64 -6.46 -19.49
CA GLU A 326 8.03 -7.80 -19.92
C GLU A 326 7.97 -8.81 -18.77
N CYS A 327 8.03 -8.33 -17.52
CA CYS A 327 8.15 -9.15 -16.32
C CYS A 327 6.84 -9.24 -15.54
N TRP A 328 5.77 -8.60 -16.02
CA TRP A 328 4.47 -8.62 -15.33
C TRP A 328 3.90 -10.02 -15.15
N GLU A 329 4.09 -10.90 -16.14
CA GLU A 329 3.60 -12.29 -16.07
C GLU A 329 4.20 -13.05 -14.88
N GLU A 330 5.50 -12.93 -14.68
CA GLU A 330 6.23 -13.63 -13.62
C GLU A 330 6.08 -12.97 -12.25
N TRP A 331 5.91 -11.65 -12.21
CA TRP A 331 5.92 -10.90 -10.94
C TRP A 331 4.52 -10.56 -10.42
N VAL A 332 3.64 -10.02 -11.25
CA VAL A 332 2.45 -9.30 -10.76
C VAL A 332 1.47 -10.25 -10.09
N VAL A 333 1.27 -11.46 -10.63
CA VAL A 333 0.34 -12.43 -10.06
C VAL A 333 0.88 -12.99 -8.75
N GLU A 334 2.12 -13.47 -8.75
CA GLU A 334 2.78 -14.06 -7.58
C GLU A 334 2.93 -13.05 -6.44
N LEU A 335 3.13 -11.77 -6.75
CA LEU A 335 3.28 -10.71 -5.75
C LEU A 335 1.92 -10.21 -5.22
N LEU A 336 0.94 -9.96 -6.10
CA LEU A 336 -0.29 -9.29 -5.72
C LEU A 336 -1.37 -10.23 -5.19
N TYR A 337 -1.46 -11.46 -5.70
CA TYR A 337 -2.54 -12.37 -5.33
C TYR A 337 -2.57 -12.66 -3.82
N PRO A 338 -1.46 -13.04 -3.17
CA PRO A 338 -1.46 -13.32 -1.73
C PRO A 338 -1.79 -12.09 -0.88
N VAL A 339 -1.43 -10.90 -1.36
CA VAL A 339 -1.69 -9.62 -0.68
C VAL A 339 -3.18 -9.25 -0.77
N PHE A 340 -3.78 -9.35 -1.96
CA PHE A 340 -5.20 -9.07 -2.13
C PHE A 340 -6.09 -10.13 -1.48
N ASP A 341 -5.65 -11.39 -1.42
CA ASP A 341 -6.32 -12.44 -0.66
C ASP A 341 -6.31 -12.12 0.85
N TYR A 342 -5.17 -11.65 1.38
CA TYR A 342 -5.10 -11.16 2.75
C TYR A 342 -6.07 -10.00 3.01
N PHE A 343 -6.21 -9.07 2.06
CA PHE A 343 -7.17 -7.97 2.21
C PHE A 343 -8.62 -8.45 2.19
N HIS A 344 -8.93 -9.42 1.34
CA HIS A 344 -10.26 -9.98 1.21
C HIS A 344 -10.70 -10.76 2.44
N ASN A 345 -9.77 -11.47 3.08
CA ASN A 345 -10.07 -12.30 4.25
C ASN A 345 -9.84 -11.50 5.54
N THR A 346 -8.59 -11.23 5.89
CA THR A 346 -8.21 -10.71 7.21
C THR A 346 -8.57 -9.23 7.39
N LEU A 347 -8.25 -8.37 6.41
CA LEU A 347 -8.54 -6.94 6.54
C LEU A 347 -10.05 -6.66 6.54
N TYR A 348 -10.80 -7.37 5.69
CA TYR A 348 -12.25 -7.30 5.66
C TYR A 348 -12.88 -7.71 6.99
N GLU A 349 -12.47 -8.85 7.55
CA GLU A 349 -12.96 -9.33 8.85
C GLU A 349 -12.71 -8.30 9.97
N SER A 350 -11.50 -7.75 10.06
CA SER A 350 -11.18 -6.73 11.07
C SER A 350 -12.01 -5.45 10.94
N TRP A 351 -12.36 -5.05 9.70
CA TRP A 351 -13.28 -3.94 9.47
C TRP A 351 -14.72 -4.29 9.84
N CYS A 352 -15.17 -5.51 9.57
CA CYS A 352 -16.50 -5.99 9.98
C CYS A 352 -16.64 -5.97 11.51
N ASP A 353 -15.66 -6.51 12.23
CA ASP A 353 -15.63 -6.47 13.70
C ASP A 353 -15.69 -5.03 14.22
N PHE A 354 -14.92 -4.13 13.60
CA PHE A 354 -14.90 -2.72 13.98
C PHE A 354 -16.25 -2.03 13.75
N LEU A 355 -16.90 -2.29 12.62
CA LEU A 355 -18.16 -1.65 12.24
C LEU A 355 -19.37 -2.21 13.01
N HIS A 356 -19.37 -3.50 13.35
CA HIS A 356 -20.49 -4.17 14.01
C HIS A 356 -20.39 -4.18 15.54
N GLU A 357 -19.20 -4.47 16.07
CA GLU A 357 -19.00 -4.65 17.52
C GLU A 357 -18.31 -3.45 18.18
N GLY A 358 -17.75 -2.52 17.39
CA GLY A 358 -16.93 -1.42 17.90
C GLY A 358 -15.62 -1.89 18.53
N LEU A 359 -15.21 -3.13 18.21
CA LEU A 359 -13.97 -3.78 18.64
C LEU A 359 -13.12 -4.02 17.40
N VAL A 360 -11.82 -3.75 17.47
CA VAL A 360 -10.91 -4.08 16.38
C VAL A 360 -10.15 -5.34 16.78
N GLN A 361 -10.29 -6.42 16.03
CA GLN A 361 -9.40 -7.56 16.16
C GLN A 361 -8.35 -7.49 15.08
N VAL A 362 -7.09 -7.28 15.46
CA VAL A 362 -5.95 -7.36 14.54
C VAL A 362 -5.14 -8.63 14.81
N PRO A 363 -4.45 -9.20 13.82
CA PRO A 363 -3.61 -10.37 14.02
C PRO A 363 -2.38 -10.10 14.91
N ASP A 364 -1.97 -8.84 15.08
CA ASP A 364 -0.82 -8.46 15.89
C ASP A 364 -1.03 -8.81 17.37
N THR A 365 -0.01 -9.41 17.99
CA THR A 365 0.00 -9.69 19.43
C THR A 365 0.45 -8.43 20.19
N ILE A 366 -0.49 -7.69 20.77
CA ILE A 366 -0.22 -6.42 21.46
C ILE A 366 -0.13 -6.62 22.98
N VAL A 367 0.95 -6.14 23.61
CA VAL A 367 1.23 -6.17 25.05
C VAL A 367 1.41 -4.74 25.58
N TYR A 368 0.76 -4.44 26.71
CA TYR A 368 0.88 -3.14 27.38
C TYR A 368 1.70 -3.25 28.66
N VAL A 369 2.70 -2.36 28.79
CA VAL A 369 3.53 -2.26 30.00
C VAL A 369 3.21 -0.93 30.69
N PHE A 370 2.76 -1.03 31.95
CA PHE A 370 2.49 0.11 32.80
C PHE A 370 3.69 0.37 33.72
N ALA A 371 4.08 1.63 33.89
CA ALA A 371 4.93 2.00 35.01
C ALA A 371 4.19 1.62 36.30
N SER A 372 4.78 0.77 37.14
CA SER A 372 4.19 0.46 38.44
C SER A 372 4.07 1.75 39.23
N GLU A 373 2.85 2.22 39.47
CA GLU A 373 2.62 3.13 40.60
C GLU A 373 3.10 2.39 41.85
N ASP A 374 3.95 3.05 42.64
CA ASP A 374 4.51 2.52 43.88
C ASP A 374 3.44 1.79 44.67
N LYS A 375 3.71 0.53 45.02
CA LYS A 375 2.89 -0.27 45.93
C LYS A 375 2.90 0.39 47.31
N ALA A 376 2.01 1.35 47.51
CA ALA A 376 1.58 1.85 48.79
C ALA A 376 0.05 1.80 48.82
N ASP A 377 -0.50 0.59 48.72
CA ASP A 377 -1.67 0.09 49.47
C ASP A 377 -2.26 -1.12 48.74
N GLY A 378 -2.27 -2.27 49.42
CA GLY A 378 -2.63 -3.58 48.89
C GLY A 378 -4.10 -3.74 48.50
N LYS A 379 -4.53 -3.05 47.45
CA LYS A 379 -5.80 -3.27 46.77
C LYS A 379 -5.55 -3.35 45.27
N THR A 380 -5.38 -4.57 44.78
CA THR A 380 -5.46 -4.89 43.35
C THR A 380 -6.86 -4.52 42.86
N VAL A 381 -7.01 -3.33 42.28
CA VAL A 381 -8.18 -2.99 41.49
C VAL A 381 -7.98 -3.66 40.14
N GLY A 382 -8.78 -4.68 39.86
CA GLY A 382 -8.80 -5.34 38.56
C GLY A 382 -9.11 -4.36 37.43
N GLY A 383 -8.41 -4.53 36.30
CA GLY A 383 -8.72 -3.98 34.97
C GLY A 383 -9.13 -2.50 34.94
N LEU A 384 -8.15 -1.59 34.83
CA LEU A 384 -8.47 -0.18 34.57
C LEU A 384 -9.10 0.00 33.16
N PRO A 385 -10.24 0.71 33.05
CA PRO A 385 -10.90 1.03 31.76
C PRO A 385 -9.98 1.71 30.73
N HIS A 386 -9.02 2.51 31.20
CA HIS A 386 -8.05 3.21 30.35
C HIS A 386 -7.20 2.26 29.49
N CYS A 387 -6.80 1.09 29.99
CA CYS A 387 -6.01 0.10 29.25
C CYS A 387 -6.77 -0.45 28.04
N SER A 388 -8.07 -0.71 28.20
CA SER A 388 -8.90 -1.21 27.10
C SER A 388 -9.11 -0.18 25.98
N GLN A 389 -9.15 1.11 26.33
CA GLN A 389 -9.31 2.19 25.34
C GLN A 389 -8.02 2.43 24.56
N SER A 390 -6.87 2.42 25.22
CA SER A 390 -5.57 2.58 24.56
C SER A 390 -5.27 1.41 23.63
N LYS A 391 -5.60 0.17 24.02
CA LYS A 391 -5.57 -1.00 23.14
C LYS A 391 -6.41 -0.81 21.87
N LYS A 392 -7.68 -0.45 22.03
CA LYS A 392 -8.58 -0.20 20.89
C LYS A 392 -8.07 0.90 19.95
N ASN A 393 -7.45 1.95 20.49
CA ASN A 393 -6.91 3.03 19.66
C ASN A 393 -5.76 2.53 18.78
N ILE A 394 -4.84 1.72 19.33
CA ILE A 394 -3.71 1.18 18.56
C ILE A 394 -4.18 0.17 17.51
N GLU A 395 -5.09 -0.74 17.87
CA GLU A 395 -5.66 -1.70 16.92
C GLU A 395 -6.37 -0.98 15.77
N LYS A 396 -7.12 0.09 16.07
CA LYS A 396 -7.71 0.97 15.07
C LYS A 396 -6.65 1.66 14.20
N ASP A 397 -5.59 2.18 14.80
CA ASP A 397 -4.52 2.84 14.04
C ASP A 397 -3.82 1.86 13.08
N LEU A 398 -3.61 0.60 13.49
CA LEU A 398 -3.08 -0.47 12.64
C LEU A 398 -4.02 -0.83 11.49
N LEU A 399 -5.33 -0.96 11.78
CA LEU A 399 -6.37 -1.21 10.76
C LEU A 399 -6.36 -0.11 9.69
N ILE A 400 -6.33 1.15 10.12
CA ILE A 400 -6.33 2.32 9.23
C ILE A 400 -5.02 2.38 8.42
N GLN A 401 -3.87 2.14 9.04
CA GLN A 401 -2.58 2.13 8.35
C GLN A 401 -2.52 1.07 7.24
N LEU A 402 -2.99 -0.15 7.50
CA LEU A 402 -3.03 -1.20 6.47
C LEU A 402 -4.02 -0.85 5.35
N THR A 403 -5.16 -0.25 5.70
CA THR A 403 -6.14 0.24 4.73
C THR A 403 -5.55 1.32 3.83
N HIS A 404 -4.75 2.24 4.40
CA HIS A 404 -4.03 3.24 3.60
C HIS A 404 -3.01 2.58 2.68
N ALA A 405 -2.21 1.62 3.17
CA ALA A 405 -1.26 0.90 2.34
C ALA A 405 -1.93 0.14 1.19
N ALA A 406 -3.10 -0.48 1.42
CA ALA A 406 -3.90 -1.11 0.37
C ALA A 406 -4.37 -0.09 -0.68
N SER A 407 -4.86 1.08 -0.25
CA SER A 407 -5.27 2.16 -1.16
C SER A 407 -4.10 2.76 -1.94
N ASP A 408 -2.94 2.94 -1.30
CA ASP A 408 -1.71 3.43 -1.93
C ASP A 408 -1.23 2.43 -3.01
N LEU A 409 -1.32 1.13 -2.74
CA LEU A 409 -1.00 0.09 -3.72
C LEU A 409 -1.94 0.17 -4.94
N LEU A 410 -3.25 0.35 -4.74
CA LEU A 410 -4.20 0.56 -5.84
C LEU A 410 -3.85 1.82 -6.65
N ALA A 411 -3.50 2.92 -5.99
CA ALA A 411 -3.10 4.16 -6.64
C ALA A 411 -1.84 3.98 -7.49
N VAL A 412 -0.85 3.24 -6.98
CA VAL A 412 0.39 2.91 -7.71
C VAL A 412 0.08 2.03 -8.92
N ILE A 413 -0.74 1.00 -8.78
CA ILE A 413 -1.15 0.14 -9.90
C ILE A 413 -1.84 0.98 -10.99
N ALA A 414 -2.59 2.00 -10.61
CA ALA A 414 -3.30 2.92 -11.50
C ALA A 414 -2.43 4.05 -12.07
N SER A 415 -1.13 4.10 -11.75
CA SER A 415 -0.30 5.25 -12.12
C SER A 415 -0.19 5.40 -13.64
N PRO A 416 -0.08 6.64 -14.15
CA PRO A 416 -0.02 6.88 -15.60
C PRO A 416 1.17 6.19 -16.28
N GLU A 417 2.30 6.05 -15.59
CA GLU A 417 3.51 5.43 -16.11
C GLU A 417 3.29 3.95 -16.45
N LEU A 418 2.50 3.25 -15.62
CA LEU A 418 2.17 1.83 -15.79
C LEU A 418 0.96 1.61 -16.72
N ASN A 419 0.24 2.68 -17.09
CA ASN A 419 -1.04 2.60 -17.80
C ASN A 419 -1.12 3.48 -19.07
N GLY A 420 0.03 3.87 -19.63
CA GLY A 420 0.09 4.77 -20.80
C GLY A 420 -0.63 4.27 -22.06
N GLY A 421 -0.95 2.98 -22.18
CA GLY A 421 -1.69 2.42 -23.32
C GLY A 421 -3.17 2.82 -23.41
N LEU A 422 -3.77 3.34 -22.33
CA LEU A 422 -5.20 3.63 -22.26
C LEU A 422 -5.61 4.97 -22.91
N GLY A 423 -4.63 5.83 -23.26
CA GLY A 423 -4.87 7.13 -23.91
C GLY A 423 -5.11 7.06 -25.43
N LEU A 424 -4.84 5.91 -26.08
CA LEU A 424 -5.09 5.71 -27.50
C LEU A 424 -6.48 5.12 -27.73
N THR A 425 -7.37 6.01 -28.16
CA THR A 425 -8.74 5.73 -28.57
C THR A 425 -8.83 4.52 -29.51
N THR A 426 -9.83 3.66 -29.26
CA THR A 426 -10.34 2.57 -30.14
C THR A 426 -9.60 1.23 -30.20
N CYS A 427 -8.70 0.88 -29.27
CA CYS A 427 -8.20 -0.49 -29.24
C CYS A 427 -9.17 -1.44 -28.51
N THR A 428 -9.95 -2.22 -29.26
CA THR A 428 -10.84 -3.28 -28.73
C THR A 428 -10.11 -4.59 -28.45
N GLN A 429 -8.80 -4.65 -28.73
CA GLN A 429 -8.01 -5.86 -28.55
C GLN A 429 -7.55 -5.98 -27.09
N LEU A 430 -8.18 -6.92 -26.38
CA LEU A 430 -7.88 -7.25 -24.99
C LEU A 430 -6.40 -7.50 -24.74
N ASP A 431 -5.72 -8.20 -25.66
CA ASP A 431 -4.30 -8.53 -25.54
C ASP A 431 -3.42 -7.26 -25.49
N TYR A 432 -3.76 -6.23 -26.27
CA TYR A 432 -3.06 -4.95 -26.26
C TYR A 432 -3.24 -4.21 -24.93
N ILE A 433 -4.45 -4.24 -24.36
CA ILE A 433 -4.74 -3.60 -23.06
C ILE A 433 -3.94 -4.30 -21.95
N CYS A 434 -3.88 -5.64 -21.97
CA CYS A 434 -3.12 -6.41 -20.99
C CYS A 434 -1.62 -6.15 -21.09
N SER A 435 -1.08 -5.91 -22.29
CA SER A 435 0.35 -5.60 -22.49
C SER A 435 0.72 -4.13 -22.29
N SER A 436 -0.25 -3.23 -22.16
CA SER A 436 0.00 -1.77 -22.15
C SER A 436 -0.55 -1.05 -20.92
N SER A 437 -1.32 -1.74 -20.09
CA SER A 437 -1.89 -1.26 -18.84
C SER A 437 -1.80 -2.33 -17.76
N LEU A 438 -1.15 -1.99 -16.64
CA LEU A 438 -1.09 -2.89 -15.50
C LEU A 438 -2.48 -3.14 -14.89
N VAL A 439 -3.35 -2.11 -14.81
CA VAL A 439 -4.75 -2.31 -14.40
C VAL A 439 -5.46 -3.26 -15.36
N GLY A 440 -5.24 -3.10 -16.67
CA GLY A 440 -5.75 -4.00 -17.70
C GLY A 440 -5.31 -5.45 -17.48
N TYR A 441 -4.03 -5.66 -17.18
CA TYR A 441 -3.47 -6.97 -16.86
C TYR A 441 -4.11 -7.57 -15.59
N VAL A 442 -4.17 -6.81 -14.50
CA VAL A 442 -4.76 -7.23 -13.21
C VAL A 442 -6.23 -7.62 -13.37
N LEU A 443 -7.02 -6.82 -14.11
CA LEU A 443 -8.43 -7.11 -14.37
C LEU A 443 -8.64 -8.24 -15.38
N HIS A 444 -7.64 -8.58 -16.19
CA HIS A 444 -7.74 -9.72 -17.08
C HIS A 444 -7.66 -11.05 -16.32
N HIS A 445 -6.81 -11.12 -15.30
CA HIS A 445 -6.63 -12.31 -14.49
C HIS A 445 -7.80 -12.52 -13.53
N ASP A 446 -8.56 -13.62 -13.68
CA ASP A 446 -9.83 -13.84 -12.98
C ASP A 446 -9.71 -13.77 -11.44
N GLY A 447 -8.68 -14.41 -10.87
CA GLY A 447 -8.46 -14.40 -9.41
C GLY A 447 -8.22 -13.00 -8.84
N LEU A 448 -7.24 -12.27 -9.40
CA LEU A 448 -6.95 -10.89 -9.02
C LEU A 448 -8.13 -9.95 -9.30
N ARG A 449 -8.83 -10.10 -10.43
CA ARG A 449 -10.01 -9.28 -10.77
C ARG A 449 -11.02 -9.34 -9.64
N LEU A 450 -11.39 -10.54 -9.19
CA LEU A 450 -12.38 -10.70 -8.13
C LEU A 450 -11.93 -10.02 -6.83
N LEU A 451 -10.71 -10.31 -6.37
CA LEU A 451 -10.19 -9.77 -5.11
C LEU A 451 -10.11 -8.23 -5.13
N VAL A 452 -9.63 -7.65 -6.23
CA VAL A 452 -9.48 -6.20 -6.37
C VAL A 452 -10.83 -5.49 -6.47
N LEU A 453 -11.79 -6.05 -7.22
CA LEU A 453 -13.14 -5.48 -7.29
C LEU A 453 -13.85 -5.55 -5.94
N SER A 454 -13.70 -6.66 -5.20
CA SER A 454 -14.19 -6.78 -3.82
C SER A 454 -13.55 -5.74 -2.89
N LEU A 455 -12.24 -5.52 -2.98
CA LEU A 455 -11.57 -4.49 -2.19
C LEU A 455 -12.12 -3.08 -2.49
N ILE A 456 -12.31 -2.73 -3.76
CA ILE A 456 -12.92 -1.46 -4.16
C ILE A 456 -14.35 -1.34 -3.60
N TYR A 457 -15.13 -2.43 -3.68
CA TYR A 457 -16.45 -2.49 -3.09
C TYR A 457 -16.39 -2.23 -1.57
N TYR A 458 -15.44 -2.79 -0.84
CA TYR A 458 -15.33 -2.55 0.60
C TYR A 458 -14.90 -1.11 0.94
N ILE A 459 -13.90 -0.57 0.24
CA ILE A 459 -13.39 0.79 0.47
C ILE A 459 -14.49 1.84 0.28
N PHE A 460 -15.26 1.76 -0.81
CA PHE A 460 -16.33 2.73 -1.08
C PHE A 460 -17.66 2.37 -0.41
N GLY A 461 -17.88 1.08 -0.15
CA GLY A 461 -19.18 0.51 0.24
C GLY A 461 -19.35 0.19 1.72
N ALA A 462 -18.27 0.03 2.48
CA ALA A 462 -18.38 -0.32 3.89
C ALA A 462 -17.46 0.52 4.79
N TRP A 463 -16.22 0.73 4.38
CA TRP A 463 -15.19 1.29 5.24
C TRP A 463 -15.30 2.81 5.34
N LYS A 464 -15.20 3.32 6.57
CA LYS A 464 -15.30 4.76 6.86
C LYS A 464 -13.91 5.39 6.92
N ASP A 465 -13.21 5.41 5.79
CA ASP A 465 -11.88 5.98 5.65
C ASP A 465 -11.78 6.87 4.41
N ASP A 466 -12.00 8.17 4.63
CA ASP A 466 -11.99 9.19 3.58
C ASP A 466 -10.69 9.21 2.77
N LYS A 467 -9.54 8.98 3.42
CA LYS A 467 -8.25 9.02 2.75
C LYS A 467 -8.11 7.82 1.83
N ALA A 468 -8.48 6.63 2.29
CA ALA A 468 -8.43 5.42 1.46
C ALA A 468 -9.36 5.53 0.23
N ILE A 469 -10.56 6.11 0.40
CA ILE A 469 -11.51 6.36 -0.70
C ILE A 469 -10.87 7.24 -1.77
N ILE A 470 -10.35 8.42 -1.38
CA ILE A 470 -9.77 9.38 -2.34
C ILE A 470 -8.53 8.80 -3.03
N THR A 471 -7.66 8.14 -2.28
CA THR A 471 -6.46 7.49 -2.83
C THR A 471 -6.81 6.40 -3.86
N SER A 472 -7.95 5.72 -3.71
CA SER A 472 -8.37 4.64 -4.62
C SER A 472 -9.05 5.15 -5.91
N VAL A 473 -9.45 6.42 -5.99
CA VAL A 473 -10.17 6.97 -7.17
C VAL A 473 -9.42 6.80 -8.50
N PRO A 474 -8.09 7.03 -8.61
CA PRO A 474 -7.37 6.81 -9.86
C PRO A 474 -7.55 5.41 -10.42
N PHE A 475 -7.58 4.38 -9.55
CA PHE A 475 -7.83 3.01 -9.96
C PHE A 475 -9.26 2.83 -10.49
N CYS A 476 -10.26 3.38 -9.81
CA CYS A 476 -11.66 3.38 -10.28
C CYS A 476 -11.82 4.06 -11.65
N CYS A 477 -11.11 5.17 -11.89
CA CYS A 477 -11.08 5.81 -13.21
C CYS A 477 -10.57 4.84 -14.29
N GLN A 478 -9.50 4.07 -14.01
CA GLN A 478 -8.99 3.09 -14.97
C GLN A 478 -9.97 1.94 -15.21
N ILE A 479 -10.68 1.45 -14.18
CA ILE A 479 -11.76 0.45 -14.35
C ILE A 479 -12.79 0.97 -15.35
N VAL A 480 -13.25 2.22 -15.19
CA VAL A 480 -14.24 2.83 -16.10
C VAL A 480 -13.71 2.91 -17.53
N GLN A 481 -12.46 3.31 -17.73
CA GLN A 481 -11.87 3.39 -19.07
C GLN A 481 -11.75 2.00 -19.72
N ILE A 482 -11.30 1.00 -18.95
CA ILE A 482 -11.18 -0.39 -19.43
C ILE A 482 -12.55 -0.98 -19.73
N ALA A 483 -13.57 -0.72 -18.90
CA ALA A 483 -14.95 -1.14 -19.17
C ALA A 483 -15.49 -0.53 -20.47
N LYS A 484 -15.22 0.76 -20.72
CA LYS A 484 -15.57 1.45 -21.99
C LYS A 484 -14.86 0.81 -23.19
N ALA A 485 -13.58 0.51 -23.07
CA ALA A 485 -12.75 0.01 -24.16
C ALA A 485 -13.02 -1.46 -24.50
N THR A 486 -13.10 -2.33 -23.49
CA THR A 486 -13.24 -3.79 -23.65
C THR A 486 -14.68 -4.25 -23.83
N ARG A 487 -15.66 -3.45 -23.35
CA ARG A 487 -17.09 -3.81 -23.34
C ARG A 487 -17.39 -5.14 -22.63
N ARG A 488 -16.55 -5.56 -21.68
CA ARG A 488 -16.84 -6.73 -20.83
C ARG A 488 -18.06 -6.47 -19.96
N GLU A 489 -19.06 -7.34 -20.05
CA GLU A 489 -20.32 -7.20 -19.31
C GLU A 489 -20.09 -7.15 -17.80
N GLU A 490 -19.21 -7.99 -17.25
CA GLU A 490 -18.87 -8.03 -15.82
C GLU A 490 -18.34 -6.70 -15.27
N LEU A 491 -17.47 -6.01 -16.01
CA LEU A 491 -16.93 -4.72 -15.59
C LEU A 491 -17.97 -3.61 -15.71
N ILE A 492 -18.80 -3.67 -16.75
CA ILE A 492 -19.89 -2.71 -16.94
C ILE A 492 -20.95 -2.88 -15.85
N SER A 493 -21.32 -4.12 -15.49
CA SER A 493 -22.25 -4.38 -14.40
C SER A 493 -21.69 -3.89 -13.07
N PHE A 494 -20.40 -4.16 -12.77
CA PHE A 494 -19.75 -3.62 -11.57
C PHE A 494 -19.78 -2.08 -11.53
N VAL A 495 -19.46 -1.42 -12.65
CA VAL A 495 -19.52 0.05 -12.74
C VAL A 495 -20.94 0.58 -12.49
N LYS A 496 -21.94 -0.08 -13.08
CA LYS A 496 -23.34 0.32 -13.02
C LYS A 496 -23.98 0.07 -11.65
N ASP A 497 -23.86 -1.16 -11.16
CA ASP A 497 -24.63 -1.68 -10.05
C ASP A 497 -23.94 -1.36 -8.71
N ASP A 498 -22.61 -1.45 -8.67
CA ASP A 498 -21.84 -1.21 -7.46
C ASP A 498 -21.24 0.19 -7.43
N MET A 499 -20.34 0.53 -8.36
CA MET A 499 -19.47 1.70 -8.23
C MET A 499 -20.25 3.02 -8.23
N ILE A 500 -21.23 3.19 -9.14
CA ILE A 500 -22.07 4.40 -9.18
C ILE A 500 -22.83 4.58 -7.86
N SER A 501 -23.44 3.50 -7.34
CA SER A 501 -24.22 3.53 -6.10
C SER A 501 -23.38 3.98 -4.91
N HIS A 502 -22.18 3.40 -4.76
CA HIS A 502 -21.29 3.73 -3.65
C HIS A 502 -20.70 5.14 -3.76
N VAL A 503 -20.31 5.59 -4.95
CA VAL A 503 -19.81 6.97 -5.15
C VAL A 503 -20.89 8.00 -4.84
N ILE A 504 -22.16 7.77 -5.24
CA ILE A 504 -23.28 8.64 -4.88
C ILE A 504 -23.46 8.66 -3.36
N ARG A 505 -23.34 7.51 -2.69
CA ARG A 505 -23.44 7.43 -1.24
C ARG A 505 -22.34 8.24 -0.53
N CYS A 506 -21.08 8.12 -0.95
CA CYS A 506 -19.98 8.94 -0.45
C CYS A 506 -20.24 10.44 -0.65
N LEU A 507 -20.63 10.85 -1.87
CA LEU A 507 -21.01 12.24 -2.19
C LEU A 507 -22.17 12.77 -1.33
N THR A 508 -23.01 11.87 -0.81
CA THR A 508 -24.21 12.22 -0.06
C THR A 508 -23.96 12.33 1.45
N LEU A 509 -23.19 11.39 2.01
CA LEU A 509 -23.05 11.20 3.46
C LEU A 509 -21.74 11.74 4.03
N GLU A 510 -20.71 11.92 3.22
CA GLU A 510 -19.36 12.27 3.68
C GLU A 510 -19.02 13.71 3.25
N SER A 511 -19.30 14.66 4.14
CA SER A 511 -19.19 16.10 3.88
C SER A 511 -17.73 16.60 3.78
N SER A 512 -16.77 15.83 4.27
CA SER A 512 -15.32 16.10 4.28
C SER A 512 -14.60 15.73 2.98
N LEU A 513 -15.22 14.91 2.11
CA LEU A 513 -14.57 14.40 0.91
C LEU A 513 -14.44 15.45 -0.19
N ASN A 514 -13.39 15.32 -1.01
CA ASN A 514 -13.21 16.17 -2.19
C ASN A 514 -14.27 15.82 -3.25
N SER A 515 -15.42 16.49 -3.13
CA SER A 515 -16.60 16.26 -3.96
C SER A 515 -16.31 16.39 -5.45
N THR A 516 -15.31 17.17 -5.86
CA THR A 516 -14.96 17.33 -7.28
C THR A 516 -14.43 16.04 -7.91
N ILE A 517 -13.48 15.39 -7.25
CA ILE A 517 -12.85 14.14 -7.72
C ILE A 517 -13.90 13.02 -7.85
N LEU A 518 -14.75 12.86 -6.84
CA LEU A 518 -15.82 11.86 -6.85
C LEU A 518 -16.93 12.19 -7.85
N THR A 519 -17.24 13.48 -8.04
CA THR A 519 -18.21 13.90 -9.07
C THR A 519 -17.70 13.61 -10.47
N ASP A 520 -16.40 13.82 -10.73
CA ASP A 520 -15.79 13.51 -12.01
C ASP A 520 -15.76 12.00 -12.28
N LEU A 521 -15.41 11.18 -11.28
CA LEU A 521 -15.52 9.73 -11.36
C LEU A 521 -16.97 9.29 -11.66
N CYS A 522 -17.94 9.84 -10.93
CA CYS A 522 -19.36 9.54 -11.13
C CYS A 522 -19.83 9.90 -12.55
N ARG A 523 -19.37 11.04 -13.07
CA ARG A 523 -19.64 11.50 -14.43
C ARG A 523 -19.11 10.53 -15.48
N ASP A 524 -17.88 10.08 -15.30
CA ASP A 524 -17.25 9.16 -16.23
C ASP A 524 -17.87 7.77 -16.19
N ALA A 525 -18.26 7.30 -15.01
CA ALA A 525 -19.01 6.07 -14.81
C ALA A 525 -20.40 6.15 -15.47
N TYR A 526 -21.13 7.25 -15.26
CA TYR A 526 -22.44 7.49 -15.90
C TYR A 526 -22.34 7.45 -17.43
N LYS A 527 -21.33 8.10 -18.02
CA LYS A 527 -21.06 8.05 -19.46
C LYS A 527 -20.71 6.64 -19.95
N CYS A 528 -20.06 5.81 -19.13
CA CYS A 528 -19.78 4.41 -19.47
C CYS A 528 -21.07 3.62 -19.72
N VAL A 529 -22.04 3.78 -18.82
CA VAL A 529 -23.31 3.05 -18.84
C VAL A 529 -24.26 3.59 -19.91
N GLN A 530 -24.38 4.92 -20.06
CA GLN A 530 -25.28 5.55 -21.05
C GLN A 530 -24.96 5.21 -22.51
N ASN A 531 -23.68 4.96 -22.82
CA ASN A 531 -23.27 4.54 -24.17
C ASN A 531 -23.79 3.14 -24.55
N GLN A 532 -24.47 2.40 -23.66
CA GLN A 532 -25.24 1.20 -24.02
C GLN A 532 -26.67 1.53 -24.46
N ASP A 533 -27.32 2.54 -23.86
CA ASP A 533 -28.73 2.88 -24.16
C ASP A 533 -28.88 3.67 -25.47
N LEU A 534 -27.86 4.43 -25.88
CA LEU A 534 -27.91 5.27 -27.08
C LEU A 534 -27.60 4.54 -28.40
N VAL A 535 -27.15 3.28 -28.36
CA VAL A 535 -26.99 2.46 -29.57
C VAL A 535 -28.35 2.00 -30.14
N CYS A 536 -29.44 2.17 -29.39
CA CYS A 536 -30.81 1.91 -29.87
C CYS A 536 -31.63 3.16 -30.24
N GLY A 537 -31.07 4.37 -30.25
CA GLY A 537 -31.91 5.57 -30.41
C GLY A 537 -31.25 6.80 -31.01
N GLY A 538 -31.16 6.85 -32.34
CA GLY A 538 -31.36 8.09 -33.10
C GLY A 538 -30.18 9.07 -33.23
N LYS A 539 -29.73 9.25 -34.47
CA LYS A 539 -28.87 10.33 -34.94
C LYS A 539 -29.33 11.71 -34.43
N TYR A 540 -28.50 12.41 -33.68
CA TYR A 540 -28.66 13.85 -33.48
C TYR A 540 -27.93 14.60 -34.60
N ASN A 541 -28.71 15.16 -35.52
CA ASN A 541 -28.26 16.09 -36.54
C ASN A 541 -28.05 17.49 -35.93
N GLY A 542 -26.86 18.07 -36.10
CA GLY A 542 -26.72 19.49 -36.43
C GLY A 542 -26.61 20.55 -35.33
N SER A 543 -26.18 20.24 -34.10
CA SER A 543 -25.76 21.27 -33.13
C SER A 543 -24.24 21.36 -33.01
N SER A 544 -23.67 22.55 -32.76
CA SER A 544 -22.24 22.68 -32.47
C SER A 544 -21.85 21.81 -31.26
N GLU A 545 -20.67 21.21 -31.31
CA GLU A 545 -20.13 20.28 -30.31
C GLU A 545 -20.18 20.86 -28.88
N GLU A 546 -19.91 22.16 -28.76
CA GLU A 546 -19.96 22.94 -27.52
C GLU A 546 -21.37 23.05 -26.90
N THR A 547 -22.42 23.01 -27.73
CA THR A 547 -23.83 23.06 -27.25
C THR A 547 -24.30 21.68 -26.77
N ALA A 548 -23.80 20.61 -27.40
CA ALA A 548 -24.14 19.24 -27.03
C ALA A 548 -23.48 18.83 -25.70
N GLU A 549 -22.21 19.21 -25.50
CA GLU A 549 -21.48 18.93 -24.27
C GLU A 549 -22.10 19.64 -23.05
N LYS A 550 -22.45 20.92 -23.21
CA LYS A 550 -23.16 21.67 -22.16
C LYS A 550 -24.50 21.05 -21.78
N LYS A 551 -25.26 20.59 -22.77
CA LYS A 551 -26.55 19.91 -22.54
C LYS A 551 -26.37 18.55 -21.85
N ALA A 552 -25.34 17.79 -22.21
CA ALA A 552 -25.00 16.53 -21.54
C ALA A 552 -24.61 16.76 -20.08
N GLU A 553 -23.89 17.85 -19.80
CA GLU A 553 -23.54 18.25 -18.44
C GLU A 553 -24.79 18.61 -17.62
N GLU A 554 -25.71 19.39 -18.18
CA GLU A 554 -26.98 19.72 -17.52
C GLU A 554 -27.82 18.46 -17.19
N ILE A 555 -27.84 17.47 -18.10
CA ILE A 555 -28.50 16.18 -17.89
C ILE A 555 -27.85 15.41 -16.75
N PHE A 556 -26.52 15.30 -16.75
CA PHE A 556 -25.77 14.61 -15.69
C PHE A 556 -26.01 15.27 -14.33
N GLN A 557 -25.91 16.59 -14.23
CA GLN A 557 -26.12 17.32 -12.97
C GLN A 557 -27.55 17.15 -12.44
N SER A 558 -28.55 17.16 -13.34
CA SER A 558 -29.94 16.89 -12.97
C SER A 558 -30.13 15.46 -12.46
N TRP A 559 -29.52 14.48 -13.13
CA TRP A 559 -29.55 13.08 -12.71
C TRP A 559 -28.85 12.88 -11.35
N LEU A 560 -27.65 13.42 -11.16
CA LEU A 560 -26.87 13.29 -9.93
C LEU A 560 -27.60 13.93 -8.74
N SER A 561 -28.16 15.13 -8.94
CA SER A 561 -28.95 15.83 -7.92
C SER A 561 -30.13 14.98 -7.45
N ARG A 562 -30.79 14.28 -8.37
CA ARG A 562 -31.88 13.37 -8.05
C ARG A 562 -31.41 12.15 -7.26
N GLN A 563 -30.30 11.53 -7.66
CA GLN A 563 -29.77 10.37 -6.93
C GLN A 563 -29.32 10.73 -5.51
N ILE A 564 -28.63 11.85 -5.34
CA ILE A 564 -28.22 12.35 -4.02
C ILE A 564 -29.46 12.62 -3.16
N PHE A 565 -30.49 13.25 -3.72
CA PHE A 565 -31.75 13.48 -3.02
C PHE A 565 -32.39 12.16 -2.55
N ASP A 566 -32.49 11.16 -3.45
CA ASP A 566 -33.06 9.85 -3.13
C ASP A 566 -32.28 9.14 -2.03
N VAL A 567 -30.94 9.20 -2.04
CA VAL A 567 -30.07 8.61 -1.00
C VAL A 567 -30.21 9.35 0.33
N ARG A 568 -30.30 10.70 0.35
CA ARG A 568 -30.56 11.46 1.57
C ARG A 568 -31.88 11.05 2.21
N CYS A 569 -32.94 10.93 1.40
CA CYS A 569 -34.25 10.50 1.89
C CYS A 569 -34.25 9.08 2.47
N ARG A 570 -33.37 8.19 1.99
CA ARG A 570 -33.23 6.83 2.52
C ARG A 570 -32.43 6.78 3.84
N ASN A 571 -31.50 7.71 4.05
CA ASN A 571 -30.54 7.67 5.15
C ASN A 571 -30.81 8.66 6.29
N THR A 572 -31.79 9.57 6.17
CA THR A 572 -32.24 10.38 7.31
C THR A 572 -32.80 9.48 8.42
N PRO A 573 -32.21 9.48 9.63
CA PRO A 573 -32.72 8.74 10.78
C PRO A 573 -34.15 9.17 11.10
N PHE A 574 -34.94 8.25 11.64
CA PHE A 574 -36.32 8.51 12.09
C PHE A 574 -36.44 9.60 13.16
N ASP A 575 -35.33 9.95 13.85
CA ASP A 575 -35.30 10.84 15.02
C ASP A 575 -34.60 12.20 14.79
N ASP A 576 -33.74 12.34 13.77
CA ASP A 576 -32.96 13.57 13.53
C ASP A 576 -33.60 14.46 12.45
N GLN A 577 -34.91 14.69 12.56
CA GLN A 577 -35.45 15.93 12.00
C GLN A 577 -35.26 17.02 13.06
N ASP A 578 -34.48 18.03 12.67
CA ASP A 578 -34.32 19.37 13.25
C ASP A 578 -35.26 19.72 14.40
N GLU A 579 -34.70 20.46 15.37
CA GLU A 579 -35.24 21.08 16.59
C GLU A 579 -36.52 21.96 16.41
N SER A 580 -37.41 21.63 15.47
CA SER A 580 -38.74 22.19 15.28
C SER A 580 -39.86 21.23 15.72
N VAL A 581 -39.56 20.21 16.55
CA VAL A 581 -40.61 19.68 17.43
C VAL A 581 -40.93 20.82 18.37
N PRO A 582 -42.16 21.38 18.38
CA PRO A 582 -42.50 22.43 19.32
C PRO A 582 -42.16 21.88 20.72
N THR A 583 -41.25 22.54 21.43
CA THR A 583 -41.03 22.25 22.85
C THR A 583 -42.31 22.66 23.54
N TRP A 584 -43.25 21.71 23.64
CA TRP A 584 -44.56 21.92 24.22
C TRP A 584 -44.36 22.36 25.66
N GLY A 585 -44.86 23.56 25.99
CA GLY A 585 -44.68 24.12 27.31
C GLY A 585 -45.45 23.34 28.38
N ASP A 586 -46.61 22.75 28.01
CA ASP A 586 -47.49 21.97 28.88
C ASP A 586 -48.39 20.97 28.08
N GLU A 587 -48.95 19.96 28.77
CA GLU A 587 -49.77 18.86 28.19
C GLU A 587 -51.06 19.32 27.47
N ASP A 588 -51.60 20.47 27.89
CA ASP A 588 -52.81 21.06 27.30
C ASP A 588 -52.55 21.64 25.90
N GLU A 589 -51.33 22.15 25.65
CA GLU A 589 -50.91 22.66 24.35
C GLU A 589 -50.76 21.51 23.33
N PHE A 590 -50.20 20.39 23.78
CA PHE A 590 -50.12 19.16 23.00
C PHE A 590 -51.52 18.62 22.64
N ARG A 591 -52.45 18.57 23.60
CA ARG A 591 -53.83 18.13 23.36
C ARG A 591 -54.58 19.05 22.38
N ALA A 592 -54.29 20.35 22.41
CA ALA A 592 -54.86 21.32 21.46
C ALA A 592 -54.28 21.18 20.04
N TYR A 593 -53.04 20.69 19.90
CA TYR A 593 -52.37 20.49 18.61
C TYR A 593 -52.81 19.20 17.89
N ILE A 594 -53.20 18.15 18.61
CA ILE A 594 -53.59 16.85 18.03
C ILE A 594 -54.63 16.97 16.89
N PRO A 595 -55.73 17.72 17.02
CA PRO A 595 -56.70 17.87 15.94
C PRO A 595 -56.12 18.54 14.70
N ALA A 596 -55.25 19.54 14.87
CA ALA A 596 -54.56 20.20 13.76
C ALA A 596 -53.59 19.23 13.05
N TYR A 597 -52.86 18.42 13.82
CA TYR A 597 -51.96 17.40 13.27
C TYR A 597 -52.71 16.29 12.51
N ILE A 598 -53.88 15.86 13.00
CA ILE A 598 -54.74 14.90 12.30
C ILE A 598 -55.26 15.48 10.99
N ASP A 599 -55.71 16.74 11.01
CA ASP A 599 -56.17 17.41 9.78
C ASP A 599 -55.01 17.61 8.79
N MET A 600 -53.79 17.88 9.27
CA MET A 600 -52.55 17.88 8.46
C MET A 600 -52.30 16.52 7.80
N LEU A 601 -52.43 15.41 8.53
CA LEU A 601 -52.26 14.06 8.00
C LEU A 601 -53.28 13.77 6.88
N HIS A 602 -54.55 14.11 7.08
CA HIS A 602 -55.59 13.92 6.08
C HIS A 602 -55.35 14.75 4.81
N GLU A 603 -54.95 16.00 4.98
CA GLU A 603 -54.66 16.89 3.85
C GLU A 603 -53.43 16.40 3.07
N VAL A 604 -52.38 15.93 3.75
CA VAL A 604 -51.23 15.24 3.13
C VAL A 604 -51.66 13.95 2.45
N ASP A 605 -52.63 13.22 3.01
CA ASP A 605 -53.06 11.93 2.50
C ASP A 605 -53.79 12.03 1.15
N GLU A 606 -54.53 13.12 0.95
CA GLU A 606 -55.26 13.38 -0.29
C GLU A 606 -54.37 13.94 -1.42
N MET A 607 -53.11 14.31 -1.14
CA MET A 607 -52.16 14.89 -2.11
C MET A 607 -51.44 13.85 -2.99
N ASP A 608 -52.13 12.82 -3.48
CA ASP A 608 -51.52 11.72 -4.27
C ASP A 608 -50.96 12.18 -5.64
N ASP A 609 -51.49 13.26 -6.22
CA ASP A 609 -51.04 13.79 -7.52
C ASP A 609 -49.67 14.50 -7.46
N CYS A 610 -49.13 14.75 -6.27
CA CYS A 610 -47.77 15.30 -6.09
C CYS A 610 -46.67 14.25 -6.30
N LEU A 611 -47.00 12.95 -6.31
CA LEU A 611 -46.05 11.85 -6.48
C LEU A 611 -45.39 11.80 -7.88
N LYS A 612 -46.00 12.42 -8.89
CA LYS A 612 -45.50 12.37 -10.28
C LYS A 612 -44.33 13.31 -10.57
N TRP A 613 -44.09 14.29 -9.71
CA TRP A 613 -43.09 15.34 -9.96
C TRP A 613 -42.11 15.36 -8.78
N GLY A 614 -40.91 14.83 -8.99
CA GLY A 614 -39.84 14.72 -7.98
C GLY A 614 -39.24 16.06 -7.53
N TYR A 615 -40.08 17.06 -7.22
CA TYR A 615 -39.72 18.33 -6.63
C TYR A 615 -40.71 18.67 -5.52
N CYS A 616 -40.40 18.29 -4.28
CA CYS A 616 -41.08 18.81 -3.10
C CYS A 616 -40.29 20.00 -2.54
N SER A 617 -40.57 21.20 -3.05
CA SER A 617 -40.22 22.43 -2.34
C SER A 617 -41.39 22.86 -1.46
N PRO A 618 -41.17 23.45 -0.27
CA PRO A 618 -42.23 24.03 0.57
C PRO A 618 -43.13 24.98 -0.22
N ARG A 619 -42.55 25.69 -1.19
CA ARG A 619 -43.24 26.55 -2.16
C ARG A 619 -44.21 25.83 -3.09
N ALA A 620 -43.85 24.64 -3.58
CA ALA A 620 -44.74 23.83 -4.41
C ALA A 620 -45.85 23.17 -3.57
N PHE A 621 -45.52 22.81 -2.32
CA PHE A 621 -46.46 22.26 -1.35
C PHE A 621 -47.50 23.31 -0.94
N PHE A 622 -47.07 24.51 -0.56
CA PHE A 622 -47.94 25.63 -0.17
C PHE A 622 -48.96 25.99 -1.27
N LYS A 623 -48.54 25.99 -2.54
CA LYS A 623 -49.43 26.27 -3.67
C LYS A 623 -50.52 25.23 -3.92
N LYS A 624 -50.40 24.03 -3.34
CA LYS A 624 -51.33 22.92 -3.54
C LYS A 624 -52.19 22.61 -2.32
N LEU A 625 -51.98 23.30 -1.20
CA LEU A 625 -52.87 23.24 -0.04
C LEU A 625 -54.29 23.62 -0.46
N LYS A 626 -55.29 22.88 0.04
CA LYS A 626 -56.67 23.29 -0.15
C LYS A 626 -56.89 24.67 0.47
N PRO A 627 -57.57 25.58 -0.24
CA PRO A 627 -57.91 26.90 0.29
C PRO A 627 -58.65 26.83 1.64
N ASP A 628 -59.51 25.82 1.81
CA ASP A 628 -60.30 25.62 3.03
C ASP A 628 -59.42 25.23 4.23
N PHE A 629 -58.38 24.42 4.00
CA PHE A 629 -57.42 24.04 5.03
C PHE A 629 -56.51 25.22 5.38
N ALA A 630 -55.97 25.90 4.37
CA ALA A 630 -55.11 27.08 4.56
C ALA A 630 -55.85 28.20 5.31
N SER A 631 -57.12 28.45 4.98
CA SER A 631 -57.95 29.44 5.67
C SER A 631 -58.32 29.03 7.10
N ARG A 632 -58.45 27.73 7.39
CA ARG A 632 -58.83 27.23 8.72
C ARG A 632 -57.71 27.37 9.75
N TYR A 633 -56.47 27.32 9.30
CA TYR A 633 -55.27 27.42 10.14
C TYR A 633 -54.45 28.70 9.89
N ASP A 634 -55.02 29.67 9.19
CA ASP A 634 -54.42 30.97 8.87
C ASP A 634 -53.02 30.87 8.22
N ILE A 635 -52.86 29.90 7.32
CA ILE A 635 -51.60 29.62 6.64
C ILE A 635 -51.45 30.60 5.46
N ASP A 636 -50.66 31.64 5.64
CA ASP A 636 -50.45 32.72 4.66
C ASP A 636 -49.11 32.67 3.92
N SER A 637 -48.21 31.77 4.35
CA SER A 637 -46.82 31.74 3.92
C SER A 637 -46.30 30.33 3.67
N GLU A 638 -45.38 30.21 2.71
CA GLU A 638 -44.61 28.98 2.45
C GLU A 638 -43.64 28.61 3.58
N PHE A 639 -43.42 29.52 4.52
CA PHE A 639 -42.57 29.33 5.71
C PHE A 639 -43.37 29.03 6.99
N HIS A 640 -44.69 28.83 6.88
CA HIS A 640 -45.52 28.52 8.04
C HIS A 640 -45.17 27.14 8.63
N ASP A 641 -45.14 27.01 9.95
CA ASP A 641 -44.69 25.77 10.64
C ASP A 641 -45.48 24.53 10.22
N TYR A 642 -46.77 24.69 9.96
CA TYR A 642 -47.63 23.60 9.47
C TYR A 642 -47.26 23.17 8.05
N VAL A 643 -46.81 24.09 7.19
CA VAL A 643 -46.33 23.77 5.84
C VAL A 643 -45.03 22.96 5.92
N SER A 644 -44.13 23.34 6.83
CA SER A 644 -42.90 22.58 7.11
C SER A 644 -43.21 21.17 7.62
N THR A 645 -44.09 21.07 8.61
CA THR A 645 -44.53 19.80 9.22
C THR A 645 -45.22 18.89 8.20
N MET A 646 -46.16 19.42 7.42
CA MET A 646 -46.86 18.67 6.38
C MET A 646 -45.94 18.24 5.23
N SER A 647 -44.97 19.07 4.85
CA SER A 647 -43.95 18.69 3.88
C SER A 647 -43.11 17.52 4.39
N ALA A 648 -42.77 17.49 5.67
CA ALA A 648 -42.07 16.36 6.29
C ALA A 648 -42.94 15.09 6.34
N ILE A 649 -44.21 15.18 6.72
CA ILE A 649 -45.16 14.05 6.69
C ILE A 649 -45.32 13.51 5.26
N PHE A 650 -45.45 14.39 4.26
CA PHE A 650 -45.58 13.99 2.87
C PHE A 650 -44.33 13.27 2.35
N LEU A 651 -43.13 13.76 2.70
CA LEU A 651 -41.87 13.08 2.39
C LEU A 651 -41.81 11.67 2.98
N ARG A 652 -42.28 11.48 4.24
CA ARG A 652 -42.39 10.15 4.87
C ARG A 652 -43.37 9.23 4.13
N LYS A 653 -44.49 9.77 3.64
CA LYS A 653 -45.46 8.99 2.84
C LYS A 653 -44.86 8.53 1.50
N ILE A 654 -44.07 9.39 0.83
CA ILE A 654 -43.38 9.03 -0.42
C ILE A 654 -42.41 7.87 -0.20
N SER A 655 -41.59 7.94 0.85
CA SER A 655 -40.59 6.89 1.13
C SER A 655 -41.26 5.55 1.43
N VAL A 656 -42.34 5.54 2.22
CA VAL A 656 -43.11 4.32 2.51
C VAL A 656 -43.79 3.75 1.27
N LYS A 657 -44.42 4.58 0.43
CA LYS A 657 -45.04 4.11 -0.83
C LYS A 657 -44.00 3.58 -1.83
N HIS A 658 -42.83 4.22 -1.91
CA HIS A 658 -41.73 3.74 -2.75
C HIS A 658 -41.20 2.40 -2.27
N TRP A 659 -41.03 2.24 -0.95
CA TRP A 659 -40.60 0.99 -0.32
C TRP A 659 -41.64 -0.13 -0.51
N GLN A 660 -42.93 0.16 -0.34
CA GLN A 660 -44.02 -0.76 -0.64
C GLN A 660 -44.05 -1.15 -2.12
N SER A 661 -43.85 -0.22 -3.04
CA SER A 661 -43.80 -0.50 -4.49
C SER A 661 -42.61 -1.37 -4.87
N GLN A 662 -41.42 -1.11 -4.30
CA GLN A 662 -40.25 -1.97 -4.50
C GLN A 662 -40.45 -3.35 -3.88
N ASN A 663 -40.98 -3.45 -2.66
CA ASN A 663 -41.27 -4.73 -2.04
C ASN A 663 -42.38 -5.51 -2.74
N ASP A 664 -43.41 -4.86 -3.26
CA ASP A 664 -44.45 -5.52 -4.05
C ASP A 664 -43.91 -6.02 -5.40
N GLN A 665 -43.01 -5.27 -6.03
CA GLN A 665 -42.29 -5.75 -7.21
C GLN A 665 -41.37 -6.92 -6.89
N MET A 666 -40.62 -6.83 -5.80
CA MET A 666 -39.71 -7.88 -5.35
C MET A 666 -40.49 -9.12 -4.92
N TYR A 667 -41.61 -8.96 -4.22
CA TYR A 667 -42.53 -10.02 -3.83
C TYR A 667 -43.20 -10.67 -5.04
N LYS A 668 -43.64 -9.88 -6.04
CA LYS A 668 -44.11 -10.44 -7.33
C LYS A 668 -43.02 -11.24 -8.02
N PHE A 669 -41.79 -10.73 -8.04
CA PHE A 669 -40.63 -11.42 -8.61
C PHE A 669 -40.33 -12.72 -7.85
N PHE A 670 -40.41 -12.70 -6.52
CA PHE A 670 -40.28 -13.89 -5.66
C PHE A 670 -41.42 -14.89 -5.87
N CYS A 671 -42.66 -14.44 -6.03
CA CYS A 671 -43.79 -15.31 -6.36
C CYS A 671 -43.68 -15.92 -7.75
N GLU A 672 -43.19 -15.17 -8.74
CA GLU A 672 -42.86 -15.68 -10.08
C GLU A 672 -41.74 -16.72 -10.01
N LEU A 673 -40.70 -16.49 -9.19
CA LEU A 673 -39.64 -17.45 -8.88
C LEU A 673 -40.15 -18.74 -8.22
N ILE A 674 -41.08 -18.63 -7.29
CA ILE A 674 -41.72 -19.77 -6.61
C ILE A 674 -42.61 -20.58 -7.57
N SER A 675 -43.11 -19.95 -8.65
CA SER A 675 -43.91 -20.63 -9.68
C SER A 675 -43.07 -21.36 -10.75
N LEU A 676 -41.74 -21.16 -10.77
CA LEU A 676 -40.83 -21.86 -11.68
C LEU A 676 -40.62 -23.32 -11.26
N LYS A 677 -40.33 -24.19 -12.23
CA LYS A 677 -40.14 -25.63 -12.00
C LYS A 677 -38.98 -25.89 -11.01
N PRO A 678 -39.03 -26.97 -10.21
CA PRO A 678 -38.12 -27.18 -9.06
C PRO A 678 -36.62 -27.13 -9.38
N TYR A 679 -36.21 -27.55 -10.58
CA TYR A 679 -34.80 -27.53 -10.99
C TYR A 679 -34.27 -26.12 -11.31
N ILE A 680 -35.16 -25.16 -11.62
CA ILE A 680 -34.80 -23.75 -11.83
C ILE A 680 -34.66 -23.04 -10.48
N GLN A 681 -35.46 -23.44 -9.48
CA GLN A 681 -35.38 -22.91 -8.12
C GLN A 681 -34.04 -23.24 -7.46
N VAL A 682 -33.54 -24.47 -7.62
CA VAL A 682 -32.22 -24.88 -7.08
C VAL A 682 -31.08 -24.09 -7.72
N PHE A 683 -31.15 -23.85 -9.04
CA PHE A 683 -30.13 -23.09 -9.76
C PHE A 683 -30.10 -21.61 -9.32
N ILE A 684 -31.26 -20.97 -9.14
CA ILE A 684 -31.33 -19.55 -8.75
C ILE A 684 -31.06 -19.36 -7.25
N LEU A 685 -31.52 -20.26 -6.38
CA LEU A 685 -31.17 -20.23 -4.95
C LEU A 685 -29.66 -20.41 -4.73
N SER A 686 -29.00 -21.22 -5.56
CA SER A 686 -27.52 -21.35 -5.54
C SER A 686 -26.78 -20.10 -6.04
N LEU A 687 -27.46 -19.19 -6.75
CA LEU A 687 -26.91 -17.92 -7.23
C LEU A 687 -27.14 -16.77 -6.25
N VAL A 688 -28.22 -16.83 -5.45
CA VAL A 688 -28.60 -15.79 -4.48
C VAL A 688 -28.04 -16.07 -3.08
N PHE A 689 -27.83 -17.33 -2.70
CA PHE A 689 -27.32 -17.74 -1.39
C PHE A 689 -25.98 -18.48 -1.46
N ARG A 690 -25.03 -18.02 -2.29
CA ARG A 690 -23.63 -18.46 -2.17
C ARG A 690 -23.03 -17.87 -0.88
N VAL A 691 -23.38 -18.50 0.23
CA VAL A 691 -22.55 -18.60 1.44
C VAL A 691 -22.06 -20.05 1.44
N ASP A 692 -20.83 -20.21 0.97
CA ASP A 692 -19.81 -21.11 1.51
C ASP A 692 -18.50 -20.81 0.76
#